data_AF-A0A7R7AU88-F1
#
_entry.id   AF-A0A7R7AU88-F1
#
_cell.length_a   1.000
_cell.length_b   1.000
_cell.length_c   1.000
_cell.angle_alpha   90.00
_cell.angle_beta   90.00
_cell.angle_gamma   90.00
#
_symmetry.space_group_name_H-M   'P 1'
#
loop_
_entity.id
_entity.type
_entity.pdbx_description
1 polymer ?
#
loop_
_entity_poly.entity_id
_entity_poly.type
_entity_poly.pdbx_seq_one_letter_code
_entity_poly.pdbx_strand_id
1 'polypeptide(L)'
;MAHPHLNLLGGFDFAGDARAVPVLSRKARAMVAYLALQSRHSQSREKLATLLWGVNSEAQARTSLRQAVSAVRKAMQASGGRFLTDGDNVALHLDELDFDVARFEALAASSMADDLEQALLVYRGDLLEGFGLKEEPFEDWLRVERERLRAIAVAALDRLVAHYSAVDPASCVRAATRLLTMEPLREDIHRALMQAFAAQGRINLALRQYENCRGVLQRGLNLQPEPETRSLYEELRTRRMAPQARSKTAGPAPPVGAISPPAPAHAGERQQASTHYAKSAGTNIAYQVTGDGAIDLIYVPGWVSNLDLAWSSPRLSHLLHRLGTFSRLIRMDKRGTGLSDRSVGLPTLEERMEDMRAVLDAVGSKRTVLFGSSEGGPMCMLFAATYPERTAALVLNGTYARGRWSKDYPWARTSQQVEEDLAAVERQWGEPADMSNAAPSLMNDSYEREWFAAYLRNSASPAEAIALWRWGTEIDIRDILPTIHVPALIVQTSGDRWVKPEEGRYLATHIEGARYIELAGRDHVIWGENSDRLVDEIQSFVTGALPAAPGERVLVSVLLLEMGNSPSCAGADPVERQAEEIRAELLTAEGRQIRHSENGFLAVFQRPTRSIQCAIAIRHRLRRSGIDVRCAVHTGECEERGDDLTGIAIELAARLLDHAEPGDIIASRTVRDLVVGSSLIFQERGEIEASGMPGALSFFRVSESPSDSGGEHALPR
;
A
#
# COMPACT_ATOMS: atom_id res chain seq x y z
N MET A 1 11.44 -23.14 47.09
CA MET A 1 11.55 -24.20 46.06
C MET A 1 10.30 -24.09 45.21
N ALA A 2 10.41 -24.00 43.89
CA ALA A 2 9.23 -23.95 43.03
C ALA A 2 8.39 -25.22 43.23
N HIS A 3 7.08 -25.06 43.39
CA HIS A 3 6.17 -26.21 43.45
C HIS A 3 6.20 -26.92 42.09
N PRO A 4 6.24 -28.26 42.05
CA PRO A 4 6.26 -28.99 40.80
C PRO A 4 4.93 -28.79 40.07
N HIS A 5 5.01 -28.54 38.76
CA HIS A 5 3.87 -28.28 37.90
C HIS A 5 3.82 -29.27 36.73
N LEU A 6 2.62 -29.51 36.22
CA LEU A 6 2.36 -30.25 34.99
C LEU A 6 1.41 -29.43 34.13
N ASN A 7 1.94 -28.91 33.02
CA ASN A 7 1.17 -28.16 32.05
C ASN A 7 0.95 -29.01 30.78
N LEU A 8 -0.31 -29.23 30.43
CA LEU A 8 -0.73 -29.97 29.24
C LEU A 8 -1.55 -29.12 28.26
N LEU A 9 -2.05 -27.95 28.66
CA LEU A 9 -2.82 -27.04 27.80
C LEU A 9 -1.86 -26.11 27.03
N GLY A 10 -1.76 -26.30 25.71
CA GLY A 10 -0.81 -25.61 24.84
C GLY A 10 0.58 -26.26 24.74
N GLY A 11 0.73 -27.53 25.15
CA GLY A 11 1.98 -28.29 25.02
C GLY A 11 2.24 -29.22 26.22
N PHE A 12 3.42 -29.86 26.29
CA PHE A 12 3.82 -30.67 27.44
C PHE A 12 4.97 -30.01 28.19
N ASP A 13 4.74 -29.68 29.46
CA ASP A 13 5.76 -29.15 30.37
C ASP A 13 5.58 -29.73 31.78
N PHE A 14 6.68 -30.17 32.39
CA PHE A 14 6.70 -30.79 33.71
C PHE A 14 7.90 -30.25 34.51
N ALA A 15 7.61 -29.55 35.60
CA ALA A 15 8.51 -29.02 36.64
C ALA A 15 9.81 -28.38 36.10
N GLY A 16 9.73 -27.08 35.84
CA GLY A 16 10.76 -26.26 35.20
C GLY A 16 12.08 -26.15 35.96
N ASP A 17 13.14 -26.72 35.37
CA ASP A 17 14.48 -26.13 35.24
C ASP A 17 15.24 -26.97 34.20
N ALA A 18 15.75 -26.34 33.15
CA ALA A 18 16.31 -26.99 31.96
C ALA A 18 17.63 -27.76 32.21
N ARG A 19 18.07 -27.90 33.47
CA ARG A 19 19.40 -28.42 33.83
C ARG A 19 19.42 -29.71 34.64
N ALA A 20 18.29 -30.24 35.13
CA ALA A 20 18.31 -31.43 36.01
C ALA A 20 17.26 -32.53 35.74
N VAL A 21 16.23 -32.29 34.93
CA VAL A 21 15.20 -33.32 34.65
C VAL A 21 15.60 -34.17 33.43
N PRO A 22 15.62 -35.53 33.53
CA PRO A 22 15.86 -36.39 32.38
C PRO A 22 14.87 -36.11 31.25
N VAL A 23 15.36 -35.94 30.01
CA VAL A 23 14.50 -35.73 28.84
C VAL A 23 13.58 -36.93 28.66
N LEU A 24 12.29 -36.74 28.95
CA LEU A 24 11.27 -37.76 28.75
C LEU A 24 11.03 -38.00 27.25
N SER A 25 11.01 -39.27 26.86
CA SER A 25 10.64 -39.68 25.49
C SER A 25 9.19 -39.31 25.17
N ARG A 26 8.82 -39.21 23.88
CA ARG A 26 7.44 -38.92 23.48
C ARG A 26 6.45 -39.89 24.13
N LYS A 27 6.72 -41.20 24.10
CA LYS A 27 5.85 -42.21 24.73
C LYS A 27 5.75 -42.05 26.25
N ALA A 28 6.82 -41.63 26.92
CA ALA A 28 6.79 -41.34 28.36
C ALA A 28 5.95 -40.09 28.67
N ARG A 29 6.04 -39.02 27.87
CA ARG A 29 5.19 -37.82 27.99
C ARG A 29 3.72 -38.13 27.76
N ALA A 30 3.41 -38.91 26.72
CA ALA A 30 2.07 -39.40 26.43
C ALA A 30 1.48 -40.21 27.60
N MET A 31 2.28 -41.08 28.22
CA MET A 31 1.88 -41.84 29.41
C MET A 31 1.58 -40.92 30.59
N VAL A 32 2.42 -39.93 30.87
CA VAL A 32 2.19 -38.96 31.95
C VAL A 32 0.90 -38.19 31.71
N ALA A 33 0.68 -37.68 30.50
CA ALA A 33 -0.55 -36.98 30.16
C ALA A 33 -1.78 -37.88 30.33
N TYR A 34 -1.75 -39.10 29.80
CA TYR A 34 -2.84 -40.06 29.95
C TYR A 34 -3.16 -40.36 31.43
N LEU A 35 -2.12 -40.62 32.24
CA LEU A 35 -2.30 -40.92 33.67
C LEU A 35 -2.76 -39.70 34.47
N ALA A 36 -2.35 -38.49 34.12
CA ALA A 36 -2.79 -37.27 34.78
C ALA A 36 -4.29 -37.03 34.60
N LEU A 37 -4.78 -37.18 33.36
CA LEU A 37 -6.21 -37.05 33.06
C LEU A 37 -7.04 -38.23 33.58
N GLN A 38 -6.40 -39.37 33.89
CA GLN A 38 -7.02 -40.54 34.51
C GLN A 38 -6.64 -40.71 35.98
N SER A 39 -6.21 -39.64 36.66
CA SER A 39 -5.65 -39.68 38.02
C SER A 39 -6.55 -40.32 39.08
N ARG A 40 -7.87 -40.34 38.84
CA ARG A 40 -8.86 -41.01 39.71
C ARG A 40 -8.85 -42.54 39.62
N HIS A 41 -8.13 -43.12 38.65
CA HIS A 41 -8.12 -44.57 38.38
C HIS A 41 -6.71 -45.10 38.10
N SER A 42 -6.32 -46.16 38.81
CA SER A 42 -5.07 -46.88 38.49
C SER A 42 -5.22 -47.66 37.18
N GLN A 43 -4.25 -47.55 36.28
CA GLN A 43 -4.29 -48.19 34.96
C GLN A 43 -3.42 -49.46 34.93
N SER A 44 -3.93 -50.54 34.34
CA SER A 44 -3.15 -51.78 34.18
C SER A 44 -2.00 -51.58 33.20
N ARG A 45 -0.91 -52.30 33.43
CA ARG A 45 0.27 -52.27 32.54
C ARG A 45 -0.07 -52.75 31.12
N GLU A 46 -0.96 -53.73 31.01
CA GLU A 46 -1.43 -54.25 29.73
C GLU A 46 -2.14 -53.16 28.92
N LYS A 47 -3.07 -52.42 29.56
CA LYS A 47 -3.79 -51.32 28.91
C LYS A 47 -2.84 -50.21 28.45
N LEU A 48 -1.88 -49.82 29.28
CA LEU A 48 -0.88 -48.80 28.91
C LEU A 48 0.04 -49.27 27.78
N ALA A 49 0.41 -50.56 27.76
CA ALA A 49 1.21 -51.15 26.69
C ALA A 49 0.46 -51.11 25.35
N THR A 50 -0.81 -51.53 25.35
CA THR A 50 -1.68 -51.49 24.15
C THR A 50 -1.90 -50.07 23.65
N LEU A 51 -2.17 -49.13 24.57
CA LEU A 51 -2.45 -47.73 24.23
C LEU A 51 -1.25 -47.04 23.55
N LEU A 52 -0.03 -47.27 24.06
CA LEU A 52 1.15 -46.48 23.69
C LEU A 52 2.14 -47.22 22.79
N TRP A 53 2.01 -48.53 22.60
CA TRP A 53 2.90 -49.34 21.75
C TRP A 53 2.19 -50.28 20.78
N GLY A 54 0.86 -50.28 20.70
CA GLY A 54 0.12 -50.96 19.64
C GLY A 54 0.46 -52.45 19.48
N VAL A 55 0.46 -52.95 18.23
CA VAL A 55 0.62 -54.37 17.83
C VAL A 55 2.07 -54.88 17.90
N ASN A 56 2.95 -54.21 18.64
CA ASN A 56 4.29 -54.77 18.88
C ASN A 56 4.18 -56.08 19.68
N SER A 57 5.17 -56.98 19.52
CA SER A 57 5.20 -58.21 20.32
C SER A 57 5.05 -57.88 21.81
N GLU A 58 4.15 -58.59 22.49
CA GLU A 58 3.71 -58.30 23.86
C GLU A 58 4.89 -58.16 24.85
N ALA A 59 5.97 -58.90 24.60
CA ALA A 59 7.21 -58.85 25.37
C ALA A 59 8.02 -57.53 25.19
N GLN A 60 8.06 -56.98 23.98
CA GLN A 60 8.74 -55.71 23.68
C GLN A 60 7.96 -54.51 24.21
N ALA A 61 6.62 -54.53 24.11
CA ALA A 61 5.76 -53.48 24.66
C ALA A 61 5.89 -53.41 26.20
N ARG A 62 5.87 -54.56 26.89
CA ARG A 62 6.08 -54.63 28.35
C ARG A 62 7.46 -54.14 28.78
N THR A 63 8.50 -54.40 27.98
CA THR A 63 9.86 -53.93 28.28
C THR A 63 10.00 -52.42 28.08
N SER A 64 9.42 -51.88 27.01
CA SER A 64 9.39 -50.44 26.74
C SER A 64 8.58 -49.67 27.79
N LEU A 65 7.45 -50.24 28.24
CA LEU A 65 6.66 -49.67 29.34
C LEU A 65 7.45 -49.62 30.65
N ARG A 66 8.18 -50.70 31.00
CA ARG A 66 9.07 -50.70 32.19
C ARG A 66 10.11 -49.58 32.13
N GLN A 67 10.72 -49.35 30.96
CA GLN A 67 11.67 -48.27 30.75
C GLN A 67 11.02 -46.88 30.87
N ALA A 68 9.84 -46.69 30.28
CA ALA A 68 9.10 -45.43 30.35
C ALA A 68 8.69 -45.08 31.80
N VAL A 69 8.17 -46.06 32.54
CA VAL A 69 7.79 -45.90 33.96
C VAL A 69 9.01 -45.55 34.82
N SER A 70 10.14 -46.23 34.59
CA SER A 70 11.40 -45.91 35.30
C SER A 70 11.88 -44.49 35.00
N ALA A 71 11.82 -44.06 33.74
CA ALA A 71 12.22 -42.71 33.33
C ALA A 71 11.33 -41.62 33.96
N VAL A 72 10.00 -41.82 33.94
CA VAL A 72 9.03 -40.90 34.56
C VAL A 72 9.24 -40.84 36.07
N ARG A 73 9.42 -41.99 36.73
CA ARG A 73 9.70 -42.04 38.18
C ARG A 73 10.96 -41.24 38.53
N LYS A 74 12.04 -41.42 37.76
CA LYS A 74 13.29 -40.69 37.98
C LYS A 74 13.12 -39.18 37.79
N ALA A 75 12.39 -38.77 36.76
CA ALA A 75 12.08 -37.36 36.51
C ALA A 75 11.27 -36.74 37.66
N MET A 76 10.24 -37.45 38.13
CA MET A 76 9.37 -37.02 39.23
C MET A 76 10.11 -36.93 40.58
N GLN A 77 10.99 -37.89 40.87
CA GLN A 77 11.84 -37.86 42.06
C GLN A 77 12.83 -36.69 42.04
N ALA A 78 13.38 -36.35 40.87
CA ALA A 78 14.28 -35.21 40.72
C ALA A 78 13.58 -33.87 41.00
N SER A 79 12.27 -33.79 40.75
CA SER A 79 11.42 -32.65 41.07
C SER A 79 10.91 -32.64 42.53
N GLY A 80 11.41 -33.55 43.37
CA GLY A 80 11.15 -33.55 44.82
C GLY A 80 9.89 -34.29 45.27
N GLY A 81 9.15 -34.96 44.37
CA GLY A 81 7.90 -35.64 44.72
C GLY A 81 7.81 -37.10 44.26
N ARG A 82 6.92 -37.86 44.91
CA ARG A 82 6.62 -39.27 44.58
C ARG A 82 5.24 -39.38 43.94
N PHE A 83 5.09 -38.78 42.77
CA PHE A 83 3.79 -38.70 42.08
C PHE A 83 3.36 -40.03 41.45
N LEU A 84 4.28 -40.98 41.23
CA LEU A 84 3.97 -42.23 40.50
C LEU A 84 3.93 -43.44 41.43
N THR A 85 2.80 -44.16 41.45
CA THR A 85 2.70 -45.51 42.02
C THR A 85 2.96 -46.53 40.93
N ASP A 86 3.80 -47.53 41.22
CA ASP A 86 4.19 -48.57 40.27
C ASP A 86 4.18 -49.95 40.94
N GLY A 87 3.25 -50.79 40.48
CA GLY A 87 3.10 -52.21 40.80
C GLY A 87 2.44 -52.92 39.61
N ASP A 88 1.43 -53.76 39.85
CA ASP A 88 0.62 -54.35 38.78
C ASP A 88 -0.23 -53.30 38.03
N ASN A 89 -0.52 -52.18 38.69
CA ASN A 89 -1.12 -50.99 38.11
C ASN A 89 -0.20 -49.77 38.28
N VAL A 90 -0.35 -48.80 37.38
CA VAL A 90 0.37 -47.53 37.37
C VAL A 90 -0.64 -46.39 37.58
N ALA A 91 -0.35 -45.48 38.51
CA ALA A 91 -1.20 -44.33 38.81
C ALA A 91 -0.36 -43.08 39.07
N LEU A 92 -0.88 -41.91 38.68
CA LEU A 92 -0.27 -40.60 38.95
C LEU A 92 -1.10 -39.85 39.99
N HIS A 93 -0.48 -39.50 41.11
CA HIS A 93 -1.04 -38.70 42.20
C HIS A 93 -0.78 -37.22 41.93
N LEU A 94 -1.84 -36.42 41.96
CA LEU A 94 -1.80 -35.00 41.62
C LEU A 94 -1.84 -34.06 42.83
N ASP A 95 -2.04 -34.57 44.04
CA ASP A 95 -2.31 -33.75 45.24
C ASP A 95 -1.18 -32.75 45.57
N GLU A 96 0.05 -33.06 45.18
CA GLU A 96 1.24 -32.23 45.38
C GLU A 96 1.74 -31.57 44.08
N LEU A 97 0.99 -31.67 42.97
CA LEU A 97 1.37 -31.23 41.63
C LEU A 97 0.41 -30.16 41.10
N ASP A 98 0.92 -28.98 40.71
CA ASP A 98 0.10 -27.96 40.05
C ASP A 98 -0.26 -28.42 38.64
N PHE A 99 -1.47 -28.93 38.46
CA PHE A 99 -1.96 -29.49 37.20
C PHE A 99 -2.91 -28.54 36.49
N ASP A 100 -2.50 -28.02 35.35
CA ASP A 100 -3.22 -26.97 34.64
C ASP A 100 -4.63 -27.38 34.17
N VAL A 101 -4.82 -28.63 33.73
CA VAL A 101 -6.14 -29.12 33.31
C VAL A 101 -7.12 -29.15 34.48
N ALA A 102 -6.72 -29.69 35.64
CA ALA A 102 -7.60 -29.71 36.82
C ALA A 102 -7.94 -28.31 37.33
N ARG A 103 -6.95 -27.39 37.31
CA ARG A 103 -7.17 -25.98 37.63
C ARG A 103 -8.12 -25.31 36.65
N PHE A 104 -7.92 -25.54 35.34
CA PHE A 104 -8.81 -25.04 34.29
C PHE A 104 -10.25 -25.53 34.49
N GLU A 105 -10.45 -26.82 34.73
CA GLU A 105 -11.79 -27.40 34.93
C GLU A 105 -12.47 -26.84 36.18
N ALA A 106 -11.75 -26.71 37.29
CA ALA A 106 -12.28 -26.17 38.53
C ALA A 106 -12.73 -24.70 38.36
N LEU A 107 -11.90 -23.88 37.72
CA LEU A 107 -12.21 -22.48 37.44
C LEU A 107 -13.35 -22.35 36.42
N ALA A 108 -13.34 -23.17 35.37
CA ALA A 108 -14.39 -23.17 34.35
C ALA A 108 -15.75 -23.63 34.92
N ALA A 109 -15.78 -24.41 35.99
CA ALA A 109 -17.03 -24.81 36.65
C ALA A 109 -17.69 -23.66 37.44
N SER A 110 -16.95 -22.59 37.75
CA SER A 110 -17.47 -21.43 38.49
C SER A 110 -18.48 -20.63 37.66
N SER A 111 -19.35 -19.89 38.34
CA SER A 111 -20.26 -18.90 37.74
C SER A 111 -19.72 -17.47 37.80
N MET A 112 -18.60 -17.25 38.49
CA MET A 112 -17.99 -15.92 38.66
C MET A 112 -17.15 -15.57 37.43
N ALA A 113 -17.31 -14.34 36.92
CA ALA A 113 -16.58 -13.88 35.73
C ALA A 113 -15.05 -13.94 35.93
N ASP A 114 -14.55 -13.49 37.07
CA ASP A 114 -13.11 -13.51 37.40
C ASP A 114 -12.53 -14.93 37.32
N ASP A 115 -13.24 -15.93 37.85
CA ASP A 115 -12.80 -17.33 37.80
C ASP A 115 -12.78 -17.85 36.35
N LEU A 116 -13.78 -17.50 35.54
CA LEU A 116 -13.82 -17.87 34.14
C LEU A 116 -12.70 -17.22 33.34
N GLU A 117 -12.34 -15.96 33.64
CA GLU A 117 -11.18 -15.30 33.04
C GLU A 117 -9.88 -16.00 33.40
N GLN A 118 -9.70 -16.37 34.68
CA GLN A 118 -8.55 -17.16 35.12
C GLN A 118 -8.51 -18.53 34.43
N ALA A 119 -9.65 -19.20 34.25
CA ALA A 119 -9.72 -20.46 33.50
C ALA A 119 -9.15 -20.29 32.09
N LEU A 120 -9.52 -19.21 31.39
CA LEU A 120 -9.07 -18.94 30.03
C LEU A 120 -7.62 -18.46 29.93
N LEU A 121 -7.04 -17.92 31.01
CA LEU A 121 -5.60 -17.69 31.10
C LEU A 121 -4.81 -19.01 31.21
N VAL A 122 -5.37 -20.00 31.91
CA VAL A 122 -4.78 -21.34 32.04
C VAL A 122 -4.89 -22.13 30.72
N TYR A 123 -6.02 -22.01 30.00
CA TYR A 123 -6.21 -22.64 28.70
C TYR A 123 -5.43 -21.92 27.59
N ARG A 124 -4.18 -22.30 27.32
CA ARG A 124 -3.32 -21.64 26.32
C ARG A 124 -3.45 -22.18 24.89
N GLY A 125 -4.02 -23.38 24.75
CA GLY A 125 -4.13 -24.11 23.50
C GLY A 125 -4.71 -25.50 23.74
N ASP A 126 -4.85 -26.28 22.67
CA ASP A 126 -5.40 -27.64 22.77
C ASP A 126 -4.53 -28.52 23.69
N LEU A 127 -5.12 -29.56 24.26
CA LEU A 127 -4.40 -30.55 25.05
C LEU A 127 -3.25 -31.13 24.22
N LEU A 128 -2.02 -31.02 24.74
CA LEU A 128 -0.79 -31.45 24.07
C LEU A 128 -0.69 -30.90 22.63
N GLU A 129 -0.93 -29.61 22.42
CA GLU A 129 -0.83 -29.00 21.10
C GLU A 129 0.50 -29.32 20.39
N GLY A 130 0.44 -29.63 19.09
CA GLY A 130 1.61 -30.05 18.29
C GLY A 130 2.17 -31.45 18.64
N PHE A 131 1.56 -32.17 19.58
CA PHE A 131 1.95 -33.52 19.96
C PHE A 131 1.07 -34.58 19.30
N GLY A 132 1.69 -35.71 18.95
CA GLY A 132 1.04 -36.93 18.48
C GLY A 132 1.98 -38.14 18.54
N LEU A 133 1.43 -39.34 18.41
CA LEU A 133 2.07 -40.64 18.30
C LEU A 133 1.59 -41.35 17.03
N LYS A 134 2.28 -42.43 16.64
CA LYS A 134 1.86 -43.31 15.53
C LYS A 134 0.96 -44.46 16.00
N GLU A 135 0.26 -44.27 17.11
CA GLU A 135 -0.52 -45.32 17.78
C GLU A 135 -1.98 -44.86 17.84
N GLU A 136 -2.82 -45.41 16.96
CA GLU A 136 -4.24 -45.03 16.82
C GLU A 136 -5.01 -44.98 18.15
N PRO A 137 -4.89 -45.98 19.07
CA PRO A 137 -5.63 -45.93 20.32
C PRO A 137 -5.34 -44.69 21.19
N PHE A 138 -4.11 -44.18 21.15
CA PHE A 138 -3.74 -42.96 21.87
C PHE A 138 -4.24 -41.71 21.16
N GLU A 139 -4.13 -41.65 19.82
CA GLU A 139 -4.63 -40.53 19.03
C GLU A 139 -6.16 -40.38 19.13
N ASP A 140 -6.89 -41.49 19.16
CA ASP A 140 -8.33 -41.51 19.39
C ASP A 140 -8.69 -40.92 20.76
N TRP A 141 -8.02 -41.40 21.82
CA TRP A 141 -8.21 -40.85 23.16
C TRP A 141 -7.88 -39.35 23.20
N LEU A 142 -6.75 -38.94 22.62
CA LEU A 142 -6.29 -37.55 22.63
C LEU A 142 -7.28 -36.64 21.88
N ARG A 143 -7.84 -37.10 20.77
CA ARG A 143 -8.85 -36.38 19.99
C ARG A 143 -10.14 -36.17 20.78
N VAL A 144 -10.65 -37.22 21.44
CA VAL A 144 -11.84 -37.12 22.30
C VAL A 144 -11.62 -36.13 23.44
N GLU A 145 -10.43 -36.16 24.03
CA GLU A 145 -10.11 -35.34 25.19
C GLU A 145 -9.85 -33.87 24.83
N ARG A 146 -9.21 -33.61 23.68
CA ARG A 146 -9.10 -32.26 23.10
C ARG A 146 -10.46 -31.64 22.87
N GLU A 147 -11.39 -32.41 22.28
CA GLU A 147 -12.75 -31.96 22.02
C GLU A 147 -13.50 -31.63 23.32
N ARG A 148 -13.39 -32.51 24.33
CA ARG A 148 -14.01 -32.29 25.65
C ARG A 148 -13.52 -31.01 26.31
N LEU A 149 -12.20 -30.78 26.34
CA LEU A 149 -11.61 -29.60 26.98
C LEU A 149 -11.89 -28.32 26.19
N ARG A 150 -11.90 -28.39 24.85
CA ARG A 150 -12.35 -27.29 23.99
C ARG A 150 -13.80 -26.93 24.27
N ALA A 151 -14.69 -27.91 24.38
CA ALA A 151 -16.11 -27.67 24.70
C ALA A 151 -16.29 -26.95 26.05
N ILE A 152 -15.46 -27.26 27.06
CA ILE A 152 -15.46 -26.55 28.34
C ILE A 152 -15.01 -25.09 28.16
N ALA A 153 -13.95 -24.85 27.38
CA ALA A 153 -13.44 -23.50 27.10
C ALA A 153 -14.48 -22.66 26.35
N VAL A 154 -15.14 -23.24 25.34
CA VAL A 154 -16.25 -22.66 24.59
C VAL A 154 -17.39 -22.28 25.55
N ALA A 155 -17.81 -23.18 26.44
CA ALA A 155 -18.87 -22.91 27.41
C ALA A 155 -18.50 -21.83 28.46
N ALA A 156 -17.22 -21.72 28.82
CA ALA A 156 -16.72 -20.64 29.69
C ALA A 156 -16.75 -19.28 28.95
N LEU A 157 -16.29 -19.25 27.70
CA LEU A 157 -16.34 -18.07 26.84
C LEU A 157 -17.78 -17.61 26.57
N ASP A 158 -18.70 -18.54 26.30
CA ASP A 158 -20.13 -18.25 26.12
C ASP A 158 -20.71 -17.50 27.33
N ARG A 159 -20.42 -17.98 28.54
CA ARG A 159 -20.85 -17.32 29.79
C ARG A 159 -20.23 -15.94 29.97
N LEU A 160 -18.95 -15.76 29.61
CA LEU A 160 -18.30 -14.45 29.66
C LEU A 160 -18.86 -13.47 28.63
N VAL A 161 -19.15 -13.92 27.41
CA VAL A 161 -19.81 -13.09 26.39
C VAL A 161 -21.18 -12.66 26.89
N ALA A 162 -21.97 -13.58 27.45
CA ALA A 162 -23.27 -13.25 28.02
C ALA A 162 -23.16 -12.24 29.18
N HIS A 163 -22.18 -12.41 30.07
CA HIS A 163 -21.93 -11.48 31.18
C HIS A 163 -21.53 -10.08 30.69
N TYR A 164 -20.55 -9.99 29.79
CA TYR A 164 -19.98 -8.73 29.35
C TYR A 164 -20.83 -7.97 28.35
N SER A 165 -21.72 -8.63 27.61
CA SER A 165 -22.61 -7.98 26.65
C SER A 165 -23.47 -6.88 27.28
N ALA A 166 -23.74 -6.96 28.59
CA ALA A 166 -24.52 -5.96 29.34
C ALA A 166 -23.68 -4.99 30.19
N VAL A 167 -22.42 -5.33 30.48
CA VAL A 167 -21.61 -4.63 31.51
C VAL A 167 -20.44 -3.88 30.90
N ASP A 168 -19.62 -4.58 30.09
CA ASP A 168 -18.41 -4.02 29.51
C ASP A 168 -18.23 -4.49 28.06
N PRO A 169 -18.57 -3.64 27.09
CA PRO A 169 -18.38 -3.94 25.68
C PRO A 169 -16.93 -4.27 25.30
N ALA A 170 -15.92 -3.71 25.98
CA ALA A 170 -14.52 -3.96 25.64
C ALA A 170 -14.10 -5.39 26.01
N SER A 171 -14.54 -5.89 27.16
CA SER A 171 -14.31 -7.27 27.59
C SER A 171 -15.15 -8.27 26.79
N CYS A 172 -16.38 -7.89 26.38
CA CYS A 172 -17.18 -8.68 25.45
C CYS A 172 -16.47 -8.91 24.12
N VAL A 173 -15.82 -7.87 23.56
CA VAL A 173 -15.02 -8.02 22.33
C VAL A 173 -13.94 -9.08 22.48
N ARG A 174 -13.16 -9.05 23.58
CA ARG A 174 -12.06 -10.01 23.80
C ARG A 174 -12.59 -11.45 23.90
N ALA A 175 -13.65 -11.67 24.68
CA ALA A 175 -14.26 -12.98 24.85
C ALA A 175 -14.87 -13.50 23.54
N ALA A 176 -15.67 -12.68 22.85
CA ALA A 176 -16.33 -13.07 21.61
C ALA A 176 -15.34 -13.35 20.46
N THR A 177 -14.28 -12.54 20.31
CA THR A 177 -13.25 -12.80 19.30
C THR A 177 -12.53 -14.13 19.54
N ARG A 178 -12.20 -14.43 20.81
CA ARG A 178 -11.56 -15.71 21.15
C ARG A 178 -12.49 -16.89 20.91
N LEU A 179 -13.77 -16.76 21.20
CA LEU A 179 -14.78 -17.78 20.94
C LEU A 179 -14.95 -18.06 19.44
N LEU A 180 -15.02 -17.02 18.61
CA LEU A 180 -15.12 -17.16 17.15
C LEU A 180 -13.85 -17.76 16.50
N THR A 181 -12.73 -17.80 17.20
CA THR A 181 -11.53 -18.52 16.75
C THR A 181 -11.73 -20.03 16.87
N MET A 182 -12.46 -20.48 17.89
CA MET A 182 -12.78 -21.90 18.12
C MET A 182 -14.02 -22.33 17.34
N GLU A 183 -15.05 -21.48 17.32
CA GLU A 183 -16.34 -21.76 16.72
C GLU A 183 -16.74 -20.66 15.71
N PRO A 184 -16.12 -20.62 14.51
CA PRO A 184 -16.34 -19.54 13.53
C PRO A 184 -17.78 -19.47 12.99
N LEU A 185 -18.56 -20.55 13.12
CA LEU A 185 -19.92 -20.65 12.60
C LEU A 185 -20.99 -20.15 13.59
N ARG A 186 -20.60 -19.71 14.80
CA ARG A 186 -21.52 -19.22 15.83
C ARG A 186 -22.02 -17.80 15.55
N GLU A 187 -23.11 -17.72 14.79
CA GLU A 187 -23.71 -16.46 14.36
C GLU A 187 -24.18 -15.56 15.52
N ASP A 188 -24.69 -16.14 16.60
CA ASP A 188 -25.08 -15.44 17.82
C ASP A 188 -23.91 -14.66 18.43
N ILE A 189 -22.69 -15.23 18.39
CA ILE A 189 -21.48 -14.58 18.89
C ILE A 189 -20.96 -13.50 17.94
N HIS A 190 -21.10 -13.71 16.62
CA HIS A 190 -20.88 -12.62 15.65
C HIS A 190 -21.78 -11.42 15.94
N ARG A 191 -23.06 -11.67 16.25
CA ARG A 191 -24.04 -10.64 16.60
C ARG A 191 -23.69 -9.92 17.90
N ALA A 192 -23.31 -10.64 18.95
CA ALA A 192 -22.85 -10.05 20.22
C ALA A 192 -21.62 -9.15 20.00
N LEU A 193 -20.67 -9.58 19.16
CA LEU A 193 -19.49 -8.79 18.82
C LEU A 193 -19.84 -7.53 18.01
N MET A 194 -20.81 -7.61 17.08
CA MET A 194 -21.35 -6.44 16.38
C MET A 194 -21.95 -5.42 17.34
N GLN A 195 -22.75 -5.88 18.30
CA GLN A 195 -23.37 -5.03 19.32
C GLN A 195 -22.33 -4.38 20.22
N ALA A 196 -21.32 -5.15 20.66
CA ALA A 196 -20.23 -4.64 21.49
C ALA A 196 -19.39 -3.58 20.77
N PHE A 197 -19.13 -3.73 19.46
CA PHE A 197 -18.48 -2.69 18.67
C PHE A 197 -19.36 -1.44 18.52
N ALA A 198 -20.66 -1.61 18.27
CA ALA A 198 -21.58 -0.50 18.16
C ALA A 198 -21.72 0.29 19.47
N ALA A 199 -21.78 -0.39 20.62
CA ALA A 199 -21.83 0.21 21.95
C ALA A 199 -20.59 1.07 22.27
N GLN A 200 -19.45 0.75 21.67
CA GLN A 200 -18.21 1.53 21.78
C GLN A 200 -18.10 2.67 20.74
N GLY A 201 -19.17 2.94 19.98
CA GLY A 201 -19.16 3.89 18.87
C GLY A 201 -18.39 3.43 17.63
N ARG A 202 -17.90 2.18 17.61
CA ARG A 202 -17.11 1.61 16.51
C ARG A 202 -18.01 0.92 15.47
N ILE A 203 -18.98 1.65 14.93
CA ILE A 203 -20.00 1.10 14.02
C ILE A 203 -19.37 0.41 12.80
N ASN A 204 -18.23 0.91 12.29
CA ASN A 204 -17.56 0.34 11.12
C ASN A 204 -17.01 -1.07 11.38
N LEU A 205 -16.53 -1.35 12.60
CA LEU A 205 -16.10 -2.69 12.98
C LEU A 205 -17.29 -3.63 13.11
N ALA A 206 -18.45 -3.14 13.57
CA ALA A 206 -19.68 -3.92 13.60
C ALA A 206 -20.16 -4.30 12.18
N LEU A 207 -20.14 -3.36 11.23
CA LEU A 207 -20.49 -3.64 9.84
C LEU A 207 -19.52 -4.62 9.17
N ARG A 208 -18.20 -4.50 9.43
CA ARG A 208 -17.22 -5.48 8.96
C ARG A 208 -17.42 -6.86 9.58
N GLN A 209 -17.80 -6.91 10.86
CA GLN A 209 -18.04 -8.18 11.54
C GLN A 209 -19.24 -8.95 10.97
N TYR A 210 -20.26 -8.23 10.49
CA TYR A 210 -21.35 -8.82 9.70
C TYR A 210 -20.84 -9.46 8.40
N GLU A 211 -19.97 -8.75 7.66
CA GLU A 211 -19.40 -9.27 6.42
C GLU A 211 -18.54 -10.52 6.65
N ASN A 212 -17.78 -10.54 7.74
CA ASN A 212 -17.05 -11.73 8.19
C ASN A 212 -18.00 -12.89 8.49
N CYS A 213 -19.07 -12.63 9.25
CA CYS A 213 -20.10 -13.63 9.58
C CYS A 213 -20.70 -14.24 8.30
N ARG A 214 -21.15 -13.38 7.38
CA ARG A 214 -21.70 -13.77 6.07
C ARG A 214 -20.71 -14.63 5.28
N GLY A 215 -19.45 -14.22 5.21
CA GLY A 215 -18.42 -14.97 4.48
C GLY A 215 -18.15 -16.35 5.07
N VAL A 216 -18.12 -16.47 6.40
CA VAL A 216 -17.85 -17.74 7.10
C VAL A 216 -19.04 -18.70 6.97
N LEU A 217 -20.27 -18.24 7.18
CA LEU A 217 -21.48 -19.06 6.99
C LEU A 217 -21.66 -19.52 5.54
N GLN A 218 -21.38 -18.64 4.58
CA GLN A 218 -21.47 -18.97 3.16
C GLN A 218 -20.46 -20.05 2.77
N ARG A 219 -19.22 -20.00 3.28
CA ARG A 219 -18.19 -21.01 2.98
C ARG A 219 -18.40 -22.33 3.73
N GLY A 220 -18.78 -22.26 5.00
CA GLY A 220 -18.89 -23.43 5.86
C GLY A 220 -20.18 -24.20 5.70
N LEU A 221 -21.30 -23.50 5.50
CA LEU A 221 -22.65 -24.09 5.51
C LEU A 221 -23.48 -23.75 4.26
N ASN A 222 -23.00 -22.88 3.38
CA ASN A 222 -23.75 -22.34 2.24
C ASN A 222 -25.08 -21.67 2.67
N LEU A 223 -25.06 -21.04 3.85
CA LEU A 223 -26.21 -20.33 4.43
C LEU A 223 -25.95 -18.83 4.44
N GLN A 224 -27.03 -18.06 4.38
CA GLN A 224 -27.02 -16.61 4.63
C GLN A 224 -27.22 -16.34 6.13
N PRO A 225 -26.76 -15.19 6.64
CA PRO A 225 -27.02 -14.80 8.03
C PRO A 225 -28.52 -14.77 8.36
N GLU A 226 -28.86 -15.16 9.58
CA GLU A 226 -30.18 -15.09 10.18
C GLU A 226 -30.81 -13.69 10.05
N PRO A 227 -32.16 -13.61 10.00
CA PRO A 227 -32.88 -12.34 9.93
C PRO A 227 -32.42 -11.32 10.99
N GLU A 228 -32.21 -11.74 12.23
CA GLU A 228 -31.83 -10.90 13.36
C GLU A 228 -30.47 -10.23 13.14
N THR A 229 -29.50 -10.96 12.59
CA THR A 229 -28.16 -10.44 12.28
C THR A 229 -28.20 -9.46 11.11
N ARG A 230 -29.05 -9.73 10.11
CA ARG A 230 -29.29 -8.82 8.99
C ARG A 230 -29.98 -7.53 9.42
N SER A 231 -31.01 -7.63 10.27
CA SER A 231 -31.69 -6.46 10.84
C SER A 231 -30.75 -5.59 11.67
N LEU A 232 -29.88 -6.19 12.48
CA LEU A 232 -28.86 -5.45 13.22
C LEU A 232 -27.89 -4.71 12.26
N TYR A 233 -27.46 -5.37 11.18
CA TYR A 233 -26.62 -4.73 10.17
C TYR A 233 -27.32 -3.53 9.51
N GLU A 234 -28.58 -3.67 9.11
CA GLU A 234 -29.36 -2.59 8.51
C GLU A 234 -29.59 -1.42 9.47
N GLU A 235 -29.87 -1.71 10.74
CA GLU A 235 -30.02 -0.71 11.80
C GLU A 235 -28.73 0.09 11.98
N LEU A 236 -27.60 -0.60 12.16
CA LEU A 236 -26.30 0.02 12.35
C LEU A 236 -25.86 0.83 11.11
N ARG A 237 -26.16 0.33 9.91
CA ARG A 237 -25.92 1.04 8.65
C ARG A 237 -26.74 2.32 8.59
N THR A 238 -28.01 2.28 9.00
CA THR A 238 -28.90 3.45 9.00
C THR A 238 -28.48 4.48 10.05
N ARG A 239 -28.13 4.04 11.28
CA ARG A 239 -27.57 4.90 12.34
C ARG A 239 -26.32 5.64 11.89
N ARG A 240 -25.46 4.99 11.08
CA ARG A 240 -24.27 5.63 10.48
C ARG A 240 -24.63 6.68 9.43
N MET A 241 -25.70 6.48 8.67
CA MET A 241 -26.12 7.37 7.57
C MET A 241 -26.98 8.55 8.02
N ALA A 242 -27.50 8.54 9.25
CA ALA A 242 -28.30 9.64 9.79
C ALA A 242 -27.41 10.86 10.13
N PRO A 243 -27.78 12.10 9.73
CA PRO A 243 -27.09 13.31 10.18
C PRO A 243 -27.16 13.42 11.71
N GLN A 244 -26.03 13.64 12.39
CA GLN A 244 -26.00 13.78 13.85
C GLN A 244 -26.84 14.99 14.30
N ALA A 245 -28.05 14.75 14.80
CA ALA A 245 -28.80 15.71 15.59
C ALA A 245 -28.07 15.90 16.93
N ARG A 246 -27.31 17.01 17.04
CA ARG A 246 -26.70 17.44 18.30
C ARG A 246 -27.77 17.54 19.38
N SER A 247 -27.68 16.68 20.38
CA SER A 247 -28.46 16.74 21.61
C SER A 247 -28.20 18.08 22.31
N LYS A 248 -29.22 18.94 22.32
CA LYS A 248 -29.29 20.14 23.16
C LYS A 248 -29.69 19.72 24.56
N THR A 249 -28.77 19.79 25.52
CA THR A 249 -29.13 20.03 26.93
C THR A 249 -28.28 21.18 27.45
N ALA A 250 -28.98 22.30 27.67
CA ALA A 250 -28.45 23.53 28.22
C ALA A 250 -28.42 23.46 29.75
N GLY A 251 -27.38 24.05 30.34
CA GLY A 251 -27.37 24.59 31.70
C GLY A 251 -26.71 25.98 31.66
N PRO A 252 -27.24 27.03 32.33
CA PRO A 252 -26.84 28.41 32.07
C PRO A 252 -25.78 28.96 33.05
N ALA A 253 -24.75 29.63 32.46
CA ALA A 253 -23.98 30.83 32.90
C ALA A 253 -23.23 30.80 34.28
N PRO A 254 -22.10 31.55 34.50
CA PRO A 254 -21.97 32.99 34.22
C PRO A 254 -20.65 33.44 33.53
N PRO A 255 -20.55 34.74 33.16
CA PRO A 255 -19.52 35.29 32.28
C PRO A 255 -18.44 36.07 33.05
N VAL A 256 -17.21 36.13 32.53
CA VAL A 256 -16.34 37.34 32.53
C VAL A 256 -15.31 37.15 31.41
N GLY A 257 -15.11 38.18 30.58
CA GLY A 257 -14.32 38.12 29.36
C GLY A 257 -12.89 38.61 29.47
N ALA A 258 -12.10 38.32 28.42
CA ALA A 258 -10.95 39.09 27.95
C ALA A 258 -10.55 38.64 26.52
N ILE A 259 -10.78 39.56 25.59
CA ILE A 259 -10.44 39.75 24.16
C ILE A 259 -9.07 39.15 23.71
N SER A 260 -8.98 38.33 22.64
CA SER A 260 -8.54 38.65 21.24
C SER A 260 -8.26 37.35 20.42
N PRO A 261 -8.00 37.34 19.08
CA PRO A 261 -8.74 37.77 17.88
C PRO A 261 -9.06 36.52 16.95
N PRO A 262 -9.46 36.63 15.65
CA PRO A 262 -10.33 35.64 15.00
C PRO A 262 -9.65 34.31 14.61
N ALA A 263 -10.38 33.21 14.81
CA ALA A 263 -10.00 31.88 14.31
C ALA A 263 -10.43 31.70 12.84
N PRO A 264 -9.60 31.08 11.98
CA PRO A 264 -10.01 30.73 10.63
C PRO A 264 -10.89 29.47 10.61
N ALA A 265 -11.72 29.47 9.58
CA ALA A 265 -12.75 28.54 9.18
C ALA A 265 -12.42 27.02 9.21
N HIS A 266 -13.45 26.26 9.58
CA HIS A 266 -13.79 24.88 9.19
C HIS A 266 -12.78 23.75 9.47
N ALA A 267 -12.89 23.12 10.64
CA ALA A 267 -12.48 21.72 10.83
C ALA A 267 -13.56 20.78 10.28
N GLY A 268 -13.32 20.25 9.07
CA GLY A 268 -14.13 19.23 8.42
C GLY A 268 -14.11 17.88 9.13
N GLU A 269 -15.22 17.16 8.99
CA GLU A 269 -15.46 15.80 9.43
C GLU A 269 -14.34 14.84 8.96
N ARG A 270 -13.75 14.04 9.86
CA ARG A 270 -12.78 13.00 9.47
C ARG A 270 -13.50 11.84 8.79
N GLN A 271 -13.61 11.91 7.47
CA GLN A 271 -14.08 10.82 6.62
C GLN A 271 -13.07 9.67 6.67
N GLN A 272 -13.46 8.51 7.21
CA GLN A 272 -12.58 7.33 7.24
C GLN A 272 -12.39 6.81 5.81
N ALA A 273 -11.13 6.72 5.37
CA ALA A 273 -10.76 6.29 4.02
C ALA A 273 -11.35 4.91 3.68
N SER A 274 -12.01 4.78 2.53
CA SER A 274 -12.58 3.51 2.07
C SER A 274 -11.52 2.66 1.36
N THR A 275 -11.44 1.38 1.75
CA THR A 275 -10.59 0.39 1.07
C THR A 275 -11.28 -0.11 -0.19
N HIS A 276 -10.55 -0.08 -1.30
CA HIS A 276 -10.95 -0.57 -2.61
C HIS A 276 -9.98 -1.66 -3.08
N TYR A 277 -10.34 -2.36 -4.14
CA TYR A 277 -9.55 -3.45 -4.70
C TYR A 277 -9.36 -3.26 -6.21
N ALA A 278 -8.12 -3.35 -6.66
CA ALA A 278 -7.75 -3.45 -8.06
C ALA A 278 -7.38 -4.90 -8.38
N LYS A 279 -7.71 -5.37 -9.58
CA LYS A 279 -7.37 -6.75 -10.00
C LYS A 279 -6.11 -6.73 -10.85
N SER A 280 -5.10 -7.50 -10.44
CA SER A 280 -3.81 -7.64 -11.12
C SER A 280 -3.47 -9.12 -11.26
N ALA A 281 -3.37 -9.63 -12.50
CA ALA A 281 -3.07 -11.03 -12.80
C ALA A 281 -3.90 -12.05 -11.97
N GLY A 282 -5.18 -11.76 -11.72
CA GLY A 282 -6.06 -12.62 -10.93
C GLY A 282 -6.04 -12.39 -9.40
N THR A 283 -5.11 -11.58 -8.90
CA THR A 283 -4.94 -11.20 -7.49
C THR A 283 -5.65 -9.89 -7.16
N ASN A 284 -6.29 -9.79 -6.00
CA ASN A 284 -6.89 -8.55 -5.51
C ASN A 284 -5.85 -7.74 -4.72
N ILE A 285 -5.62 -6.52 -5.17
CA ILE A 285 -4.70 -5.56 -4.57
C ILE A 285 -5.50 -4.47 -3.87
N ALA A 286 -5.44 -4.44 -2.54
CA ALA A 286 -6.11 -3.46 -1.72
C ALA A 286 -5.42 -2.10 -1.82
N TYR A 287 -6.22 -1.05 -1.98
CA TYR A 287 -5.74 0.33 -2.00
C TYR A 287 -6.74 1.29 -1.33
N GLN A 288 -6.24 2.45 -0.92
CA GLN A 288 -7.03 3.56 -0.40
C GLN A 288 -6.61 4.86 -1.09
N VAL A 289 -7.57 5.77 -1.27
CA VAL A 289 -7.32 7.12 -1.77
C VAL A 289 -7.81 8.11 -0.74
N THR A 290 -6.96 9.07 -0.37
CA THR A 290 -7.27 10.13 0.59
C THR A 290 -6.66 11.45 0.15
N GLY A 291 -7.26 12.56 0.57
CA GLY A 291 -6.84 13.88 0.10
C GLY A 291 -7.41 14.19 -1.28
N ASP A 292 -7.48 15.48 -1.58
CA ASP A 292 -8.07 16.07 -2.78
C ASP A 292 -7.10 17.03 -3.49
N GLY A 293 -5.81 16.97 -3.13
CA GLY A 293 -4.77 17.76 -3.76
C GLY A 293 -4.57 17.40 -5.24
N ALA A 294 -4.09 18.37 -6.02
CA ALA A 294 -3.96 18.25 -7.48
C ALA A 294 -2.86 17.27 -7.96
N ILE A 295 -1.95 16.87 -7.06
CA ILE A 295 -0.86 15.95 -7.36
C ILE A 295 -1.28 14.54 -6.97
N ASP A 296 -1.26 13.60 -7.91
CA ASP A 296 -1.36 12.18 -7.56
C ASP A 296 -0.04 11.72 -6.95
N LEU A 297 -0.10 11.15 -5.75
CA LEU A 297 1.06 10.60 -5.05
C LEU A 297 0.73 9.21 -4.55
N ILE A 298 1.47 8.19 -5.02
CA ILE A 298 1.33 6.84 -4.49
C ILE A 298 2.42 6.56 -3.45
N TYR A 299 2.00 6.22 -2.24
CA TYR A 299 2.90 5.72 -1.21
C TYR A 299 2.96 4.19 -1.24
N VAL A 300 4.15 3.67 -1.54
CA VAL A 300 4.47 2.24 -1.52
C VAL A 300 5.25 1.95 -0.23
N PRO A 301 4.63 1.26 0.75
CA PRO A 301 5.26 1.00 2.03
C PRO A 301 6.41 -0.01 1.90
N GLY A 302 7.22 -0.10 2.96
CA GLY A 302 8.27 -1.12 3.11
C GLY A 302 7.72 -2.53 3.33
N TRP A 303 8.52 -3.38 3.98
CA TRP A 303 8.30 -4.83 4.10
C TRP A 303 6.84 -5.33 4.21
N VAL A 304 6.14 -5.01 5.30
CA VAL A 304 4.73 -5.39 5.49
C VAL A 304 3.89 -4.16 5.82
N SER A 305 2.62 -4.16 5.39
CA SER A 305 1.71 -3.05 5.62
C SER A 305 0.28 -3.50 5.89
N ASN A 306 -0.54 -2.60 6.43
CA ASN A 306 -1.97 -2.77 6.58
C ASN A 306 -2.68 -1.41 6.46
N LEU A 307 -3.51 -1.25 5.43
CA LEU A 307 -4.17 0.03 5.14
C LEU A 307 -5.12 0.49 6.26
N ASP A 308 -5.88 -0.43 6.86
CA ASP A 308 -6.87 -0.07 7.89
C ASP A 308 -6.18 0.29 9.21
N LEU A 309 -5.22 -0.54 9.65
CA LEU A 309 -4.50 -0.34 10.90
C LEU A 309 -3.50 0.82 10.84
N ALA A 310 -3.09 1.27 9.65
CA ALA A 310 -2.27 2.47 9.52
C ALA A 310 -2.93 3.71 10.14
N TRP A 311 -4.26 3.79 10.14
CA TRP A 311 -5.01 4.92 10.70
C TRP A 311 -5.16 4.88 12.22
N SER A 312 -4.85 3.76 12.88
CA SER A 312 -4.95 3.68 14.34
C SER A 312 -3.73 4.24 15.07
N SER A 313 -2.55 4.34 14.44
CA SER A 313 -1.44 5.11 15.02
C SER A 313 -1.68 6.60 14.81
N PRO A 314 -1.72 7.43 15.89
CA PRO A 314 -1.82 8.88 15.78
C PRO A 314 -0.71 9.49 14.93
N ARG A 315 0.52 8.96 15.03
CA ARG A 315 1.70 9.48 14.30
C ARG A 315 1.62 9.18 12.82
N LEU A 316 1.32 7.93 12.46
CA LEU A 316 1.16 7.57 11.06
C LEU A 316 -0.07 8.26 10.45
N SER A 317 -1.20 8.28 11.15
CA SER A 317 -2.40 9.01 10.71
C SER A 317 -2.13 10.50 10.46
N HIS A 318 -1.38 11.16 11.36
CA HIS A 318 -0.98 12.56 11.19
C HIS A 318 -0.16 12.75 9.91
N LEU A 319 0.89 11.96 9.70
CA LEU A 319 1.71 12.04 8.48
C LEU A 319 0.87 11.82 7.21
N LEU A 320 -0.03 10.85 7.23
CA LEU A 320 -0.89 10.53 6.08
C LEU A 320 -1.86 11.66 5.77
N HIS A 321 -2.46 12.28 6.80
CA HIS A 321 -3.27 13.47 6.61
C HIS A 321 -2.45 14.62 6.02
N ARG A 322 -1.23 14.84 6.51
CA ARG A 322 -0.34 15.87 5.98
C ARG A 322 0.00 15.67 4.51
N LEU A 323 0.37 14.46 4.10
CA LEU A 323 0.57 14.13 2.68
C LEU A 323 -0.70 14.41 1.86
N GLY A 324 -1.87 14.08 2.40
CA GLY A 324 -3.17 14.34 1.76
C GLY A 324 -3.55 15.83 1.63
N THR A 325 -2.88 16.75 2.33
CA THR A 325 -3.19 18.20 2.23
C THR A 325 -2.73 18.84 0.92
N PHE A 326 -1.77 18.23 0.22
CA PHE A 326 -1.25 18.75 -1.06
C PHE A 326 -1.29 17.70 -2.19
N SER A 327 -1.73 16.47 -1.89
CA SER A 327 -1.82 15.39 -2.87
C SER A 327 -3.12 14.60 -2.74
N ARG A 328 -3.56 14.02 -3.85
CA ARG A 328 -4.44 12.85 -3.84
C ARG A 328 -3.56 11.65 -3.51
N LEU A 329 -3.47 11.34 -2.21
CA LEU A 329 -2.64 10.28 -1.66
C LEU A 329 -3.28 8.92 -1.95
N ILE A 330 -2.62 8.16 -2.80
CA ILE A 330 -2.91 6.77 -3.12
C ILE A 330 -2.02 5.89 -2.25
N ARG A 331 -2.57 4.87 -1.62
CA ARG A 331 -1.81 3.90 -0.82
C ARG A 331 -2.26 2.50 -1.17
N MET A 332 -1.37 1.55 -1.05
CA MET A 332 -1.67 0.15 -1.33
C MET A 332 -1.03 -0.79 -0.31
N ASP A 333 -1.69 -1.93 -0.08
CA ASP A 333 -1.03 -3.10 0.50
C ASP A 333 -0.49 -3.95 -0.65
N LYS A 334 0.79 -4.29 -0.63
CA LYS A 334 1.39 -5.13 -1.69
C LYS A 334 0.79 -6.53 -1.65
N ARG A 335 0.74 -7.23 -2.79
CA ARG A 335 0.38 -8.65 -2.82
C ARG A 335 1.15 -9.45 -1.75
N GLY A 336 0.49 -10.34 -1.04
CA GLY A 336 1.09 -11.06 0.08
C GLY A 336 1.03 -10.32 1.43
N THR A 337 0.51 -9.08 1.49
CA THR A 337 0.50 -8.27 2.72
C THR A 337 -0.86 -7.62 2.98
N GLY A 338 -1.15 -7.38 4.26
CA GLY A 338 -2.26 -6.53 4.69
C GLY A 338 -3.62 -7.02 4.22
N LEU A 339 -4.36 -6.13 3.55
CA LEU A 339 -5.70 -6.39 3.04
C LEU A 339 -5.72 -6.97 1.62
N SER A 340 -4.58 -7.02 0.93
CA SER A 340 -4.46 -7.68 -0.38
C SER A 340 -4.48 -9.19 -0.24
N ASP A 341 -4.73 -9.92 -1.33
CA ASP A 341 -4.68 -11.38 -1.31
C ASP A 341 -3.28 -11.87 -0.88
N ARG A 342 -3.26 -12.83 0.06
CA ARG A 342 -2.03 -13.29 0.74
C ARG A 342 -1.45 -14.58 0.17
N SER A 343 -2.28 -15.48 -0.33
CA SER A 343 -1.90 -16.82 -0.79
C SER A 343 -1.43 -16.85 -2.25
N VAL A 344 -0.38 -16.08 -2.60
CA VAL A 344 0.06 -15.90 -4.00
C VAL A 344 1.49 -16.36 -4.30
N GLY A 345 2.18 -16.99 -3.35
CA GLY A 345 3.59 -17.37 -3.51
C GLY A 345 4.54 -16.16 -3.43
N LEU A 346 5.81 -16.36 -3.82
CA LEU A 346 6.80 -15.27 -3.90
C LEU A 346 6.74 -14.61 -5.28
N PRO A 347 6.30 -13.34 -5.37
CA PRO A 347 6.16 -12.68 -6.66
C PRO A 347 7.50 -12.19 -7.20
N THR A 348 7.60 -11.91 -8.49
CA THR A 348 8.73 -11.13 -9.04
C THR A 348 8.59 -9.64 -8.71
N LEU A 349 9.69 -8.88 -8.83
CA LEU A 349 9.63 -7.42 -8.64
C LEU A 349 8.75 -6.76 -9.71
N GLU A 350 8.80 -7.27 -10.94
CA GLU A 350 7.96 -6.85 -12.06
C GLU A 350 6.47 -7.11 -11.78
N GLU A 351 6.11 -8.27 -11.23
CA GLU A 351 4.72 -8.56 -10.87
C GLU A 351 4.17 -7.58 -9.80
N ARG A 352 5.02 -7.18 -8.84
CA ARG A 352 4.61 -6.17 -7.85
C ARG A 352 4.52 -4.77 -8.46
N MET A 353 5.41 -4.44 -9.39
CA MET A 353 5.33 -3.20 -10.16
C MET A 353 4.02 -3.15 -10.96
N GLU A 354 3.59 -4.27 -11.56
CA GLU A 354 2.33 -4.38 -12.28
C GLU A 354 1.11 -4.23 -11.35
N ASP A 355 1.18 -4.66 -10.09
CA ASP A 355 0.13 -4.37 -9.10
C ASP A 355 -0.02 -2.86 -8.87
N MET A 356 1.10 -2.16 -8.73
CA MET A 356 1.10 -0.72 -8.57
C MET A 356 0.48 -0.06 -9.81
N ARG A 357 0.82 -0.53 -11.02
CA ARG A 357 0.21 -0.07 -12.27
C ARG A 357 -1.31 -0.29 -12.27
N ALA A 358 -1.77 -1.48 -11.88
CA ALA A 358 -3.20 -1.80 -11.80
C ALA A 358 -3.96 -0.90 -10.82
N VAL A 359 -3.35 -0.56 -9.67
CA VAL A 359 -3.92 0.40 -8.71
C VAL A 359 -3.99 1.80 -9.32
N LEU A 360 -2.92 2.27 -9.96
CA LEU A 360 -2.90 3.59 -10.61
C LEU A 360 -3.94 3.70 -11.73
N ASP A 361 -4.09 2.64 -12.54
CA ASP A 361 -5.10 2.56 -13.59
C ASP A 361 -6.53 2.56 -12.99
N ALA A 362 -6.76 1.83 -11.89
CA ALA A 362 -8.06 1.79 -11.20
C ALA A 362 -8.48 3.15 -10.61
N VAL A 363 -7.51 3.96 -10.16
CA VAL A 363 -7.73 5.32 -9.64
C VAL A 363 -7.79 6.37 -10.78
N GLY A 364 -7.46 5.97 -12.01
CA GLY A 364 -7.39 6.87 -13.16
C GLY A 364 -6.20 7.83 -13.12
N SER A 365 -5.13 7.49 -12.40
CA SER A 365 -3.91 8.30 -12.35
C SER A 365 -3.12 8.15 -13.65
N LYS A 366 -3.04 9.24 -14.42
CA LYS A 366 -2.27 9.31 -15.66
C LYS A 366 -0.78 9.45 -15.41
N ARG A 367 -0.39 10.31 -14.46
CA ARG A 367 1.01 10.59 -14.11
C ARG A 367 1.10 10.84 -12.61
N THR A 368 1.92 10.06 -11.90
CA THR A 368 1.93 10.02 -10.42
C THR A 368 3.33 10.28 -9.87
N VAL A 369 3.41 10.91 -8.70
CA VAL A 369 4.62 10.91 -7.86
C VAL A 369 4.72 9.58 -7.14
N LEU A 370 5.81 8.85 -7.35
CA LEU A 370 6.07 7.58 -6.70
C LEU A 370 6.82 7.82 -5.39
N PHE A 371 6.24 7.46 -4.25
CA PHE A 371 6.89 7.53 -2.95
C PHE A 371 7.15 6.13 -2.39
N GLY A 372 8.37 5.63 -2.55
CA GLY A 372 8.79 4.32 -2.07
C GLY A 372 9.61 4.43 -0.79
N SER A 373 9.22 3.68 0.25
CA SER A 373 10.01 3.57 1.49
C SER A 373 10.56 2.16 1.66
N SER A 374 11.83 2.02 2.05
CA SER A 374 12.45 0.71 2.30
C SER A 374 12.29 -0.24 1.09
N GLU A 375 11.83 -1.47 1.30
CA GLU A 375 11.53 -2.44 0.23
C GLU A 375 10.56 -1.92 -0.87
N GLY A 376 9.77 -0.87 -0.60
CA GLY A 376 8.94 -0.22 -1.62
C GLY A 376 9.75 0.57 -2.65
N GLY A 377 10.96 1.00 -2.32
CA GLY A 377 11.81 1.81 -3.20
C GLY A 377 12.25 1.12 -4.48
N PRO A 378 12.78 -0.13 -4.47
CA PRO A 378 13.13 -0.85 -5.68
C PRO A 378 11.98 -1.00 -6.68
N MET A 379 10.76 -1.19 -6.18
CA MET A 379 9.57 -1.25 -7.02
C MET A 379 9.27 0.09 -7.69
N CYS A 380 9.34 1.19 -6.94
CA CYS A 380 9.16 2.53 -7.50
C CYS A 380 10.27 2.91 -8.51
N MET A 381 11.52 2.51 -8.24
CA MET A 381 12.64 2.71 -9.16
C MET A 381 12.44 1.93 -10.48
N LEU A 382 12.02 0.67 -10.39
CA LEU A 382 11.70 -0.13 -11.58
C LEU A 382 10.55 0.52 -12.37
N PHE A 383 9.47 0.93 -11.71
CA PHE A 383 8.36 1.62 -12.39
C PHE A 383 8.80 2.92 -13.06
N ALA A 384 9.62 3.74 -12.39
CA ALA A 384 10.11 5.00 -12.95
C ALA A 384 11.00 4.79 -14.17
N ALA A 385 11.80 3.72 -14.19
CA ALA A 385 12.62 3.33 -15.33
C ALA A 385 11.76 2.77 -16.49
N THR A 386 10.73 1.99 -16.18
CA THR A 386 9.88 1.34 -17.19
C THR A 386 8.82 2.28 -17.78
N TYR A 387 8.24 3.16 -16.96
CA TYR A 387 7.14 4.06 -17.33
C TYR A 387 7.44 5.53 -16.95
N PRO A 388 8.50 6.15 -17.52
CA PRO A 388 8.85 7.54 -17.22
C PRO A 388 7.71 8.52 -17.56
N GLU A 389 6.91 8.25 -18.59
CA GLU A 389 5.75 9.04 -18.99
C GLU A 389 4.60 8.99 -17.97
N ARG A 390 4.47 7.88 -17.23
CA ARG A 390 3.50 7.70 -16.14
C ARG A 390 4.04 8.20 -14.79
N THR A 391 5.30 8.64 -14.73
CA THR A 391 5.99 9.03 -13.50
C THR A 391 6.25 10.53 -13.48
N ALA A 392 5.69 11.23 -12.49
CA ALA A 392 5.86 12.67 -12.31
C ALA A 392 7.22 12.99 -11.66
N ALA A 393 7.52 12.26 -10.59
CA ALA A 393 8.79 12.28 -9.86
C ALA A 393 8.90 11.03 -8.98
N LEU A 394 10.10 10.80 -8.48
CA LEU A 394 10.44 9.70 -7.59
C LEU A 394 10.88 10.25 -6.22
N VAL A 395 10.26 9.76 -5.15
CA VAL A 395 10.63 10.04 -3.76
C VAL A 395 11.03 8.72 -3.11
N LEU A 396 12.25 8.67 -2.59
CA LEU A 396 12.84 7.48 -1.99
C LEU A 396 13.20 7.77 -0.54
N ASN A 397 12.68 6.97 0.41
CA ASN A 397 12.99 7.11 1.83
C ASN A 397 13.59 5.83 2.42
N GLY A 398 14.81 5.90 2.95
CA GLY A 398 15.45 4.78 3.65
C GLY A 398 15.41 3.49 2.84
N THR A 399 15.84 3.54 1.57
CA THR A 399 15.77 2.43 0.62
C THR A 399 17.13 2.11 0.02
N TYR A 400 17.23 0.97 -0.66
CA TYR A 400 18.45 0.38 -1.17
C TYR A 400 18.35 0.05 -2.66
N ALA A 401 19.49 -0.05 -3.34
CA ALA A 401 19.58 -0.57 -4.71
C ALA A 401 19.79 -2.09 -4.75
N ARG A 402 20.40 -2.64 -3.70
CA ARG A 402 20.70 -4.07 -3.55
C ARG A 402 20.53 -4.51 -2.10
N GLY A 403 19.81 -5.61 -1.88
CA GLY A 403 19.46 -6.09 -0.54
C GLY A 403 20.56 -6.90 0.16
N ARG A 404 21.61 -7.31 -0.55
CA ARG A 404 22.70 -8.14 -0.04
C ARG A 404 24.07 -7.56 -0.29
N TRP A 405 24.95 -7.79 0.67
CA TRP A 405 26.36 -7.44 0.59
C TRP A 405 26.99 -7.96 -0.71
N SER A 406 27.76 -7.10 -1.35
CA SER A 406 28.73 -7.45 -2.39
C SER A 406 29.96 -6.56 -2.23
N LYS A 407 31.07 -6.92 -2.88
CA LYS A 407 32.33 -6.16 -2.79
C LYS A 407 32.17 -4.69 -3.19
N ASP A 408 31.29 -4.43 -4.15
CA ASP A 408 30.94 -3.13 -4.72
C ASP A 408 29.67 -2.50 -4.10
N TYR A 409 29.04 -3.19 -3.14
CA TYR A 409 27.92 -2.69 -2.34
C TYR A 409 28.08 -3.17 -0.88
N PRO A 410 29.11 -2.69 -0.15
CA PRO A 410 29.55 -3.31 1.11
C PRO A 410 28.71 -2.92 2.34
N TRP A 411 27.70 -2.07 2.17
CA TRP A 411 26.88 -1.54 3.27
C TRP A 411 25.68 -2.41 3.59
N ALA A 412 25.15 -3.14 2.59
CA ALA A 412 24.08 -4.10 2.75
C ALA A 412 24.45 -5.25 3.69
N ARG A 413 23.42 -5.99 4.13
CA ARG A 413 23.59 -7.11 5.06
C ARG A 413 24.27 -8.30 4.41
N THR A 414 25.14 -8.97 5.15
CA THR A 414 25.72 -10.25 4.73
C THR A 414 24.68 -11.37 4.85
N SER A 415 24.88 -12.49 4.13
CA SER A 415 23.98 -13.64 4.24
C SER A 415 23.84 -14.15 5.67
N GLN A 416 24.91 -14.10 6.47
CA GLN A 416 24.85 -14.47 7.88
C GLN A 416 23.95 -13.53 8.69
N GLN A 417 24.10 -12.22 8.52
CA GLN A 417 23.26 -11.23 9.22
C GLN A 417 21.78 -11.39 8.83
N VAL A 418 21.51 -11.65 7.56
CA VAL A 418 20.14 -11.91 7.09
C VAL A 418 19.55 -13.15 7.77
N GLU A 419 20.26 -14.27 7.85
CA GLU A 419 19.75 -15.47 8.55
C GLU A 419 19.55 -15.23 10.06
N GLU A 420 20.41 -14.44 10.69
CA GLU A 420 20.25 -14.05 12.10
C GLU A 420 18.99 -13.19 12.33
N ASP A 421 18.72 -12.23 11.44
CA ASP A 421 17.49 -11.41 11.48
C ASP A 421 16.24 -12.26 11.28
N LEU A 422 16.26 -13.17 10.30
CA LEU A 422 15.12 -14.05 10.01
C LEU A 422 14.81 -15.00 11.17
N ALA A 423 15.84 -15.51 11.85
CA ALA A 423 15.67 -16.31 13.06
C ALA A 423 15.14 -15.48 14.25
N ALA A 424 15.43 -14.16 14.29
CA ALA A 424 14.82 -13.27 15.27
C ALA A 424 13.32 -13.07 14.98
N VAL A 425 12.97 -12.81 13.71
CA VAL A 425 11.58 -12.72 13.25
C VAL A 425 10.80 -13.98 13.62
N GLU A 426 11.31 -15.17 13.33
CA GLU A 426 10.63 -16.44 13.66
C GLU A 426 10.29 -16.57 15.15
N ARG A 427 11.16 -16.07 16.02
CA ARG A 427 11.02 -16.18 17.48
C ARG A 427 10.19 -15.07 18.11
N GLN A 428 10.16 -13.89 17.51
CA GLN A 428 9.68 -12.66 18.14
C GLN A 428 8.63 -11.93 17.28
N TRP A 429 8.15 -12.52 16.20
CA TRP A 429 7.24 -11.85 15.26
C TRP A 429 6.01 -11.27 15.94
N GLY A 430 5.88 -9.95 15.84
CA GLY A 430 4.77 -9.24 16.45
C GLY A 430 4.93 -9.08 17.95
N GLU A 431 6.13 -9.17 18.50
CA GLU A 431 6.42 -8.74 19.86
C GLU A 431 6.82 -7.26 19.88
N PRO A 432 6.62 -6.53 20.99
CA PRO A 432 7.04 -5.13 21.10
C PRO A 432 8.53 -4.87 20.86
N ALA A 433 9.37 -5.92 20.84
CA ALA A 433 10.80 -5.83 20.56
C ALA A 433 11.13 -5.51 19.09
N ASP A 434 10.23 -5.82 18.14
CA ASP A 434 10.42 -5.55 16.70
C ASP A 434 10.56 -4.04 16.42
N MET A 435 9.98 -3.19 17.27
CA MET A 435 10.09 -1.73 17.19
C MET A 435 11.52 -1.23 17.43
N SER A 436 12.36 -1.98 18.14
CA SER A 436 13.70 -1.51 18.56
C SER A 436 14.66 -1.25 17.41
N ASN A 437 14.42 -1.86 16.25
CA ASN A 437 15.17 -1.61 15.03
C ASN A 437 14.45 -0.68 14.05
N ALA A 438 13.12 -0.73 14.02
CA ALA A 438 12.30 0.07 13.09
C ALA A 438 12.15 1.54 13.54
N ALA A 439 11.87 1.75 14.82
CA ALA A 439 11.63 3.07 15.42
C ALA A 439 12.19 3.13 16.86
N PRO A 440 13.53 3.12 17.04
CA PRO A 440 14.16 3.19 18.36
C PRO A 440 13.66 4.34 19.24
N SER A 441 13.26 5.48 18.66
CA SER A 441 12.75 6.63 19.42
C SER A 441 11.43 6.36 20.12
N LEU A 442 10.61 5.45 19.58
CA LEU A 442 9.26 5.15 20.05
C LEU A 442 9.23 4.00 21.07
N MET A 443 10.39 3.43 21.42
CA MET A 443 10.48 2.29 22.33
C MET A 443 9.94 2.56 23.75
N ASN A 444 9.86 3.82 24.17
CA ASN A 444 9.30 4.18 25.47
C ASN A 444 7.78 4.46 25.42
N ASP A 445 7.18 4.45 24.23
CA ASP A 445 5.75 4.64 24.03
C ASP A 445 5.06 3.26 24.00
N SER A 446 4.36 2.92 25.08
CA SER A 446 3.67 1.62 25.20
C SER A 446 2.56 1.46 24.17
N TYR A 447 1.87 2.55 23.81
CA TYR A 447 0.78 2.52 22.85
C TYR A 447 1.31 2.22 21.44
N GLU A 448 2.33 2.96 21.00
CA GLU A 448 2.92 2.75 19.67
C GLU A 448 3.54 1.35 19.58
N ARG A 449 4.18 0.86 20.66
CA ARG A 449 4.71 -0.51 20.73
C ARG A 449 3.65 -1.58 20.54
N GLU A 450 2.55 -1.49 21.27
CA GLU A 450 1.43 -2.45 21.17
C GLU A 450 0.73 -2.35 19.81
N TRP A 451 0.54 -1.13 19.32
CA TRP A 451 -0.03 -0.88 17.99
C TRP A 451 0.84 -1.49 16.90
N PHE A 452 2.15 -1.27 16.92
CA PHE A 452 3.06 -1.77 15.89
C PHE A 452 3.14 -3.30 15.90
N ALA A 453 3.17 -3.90 17.09
CA ALA A 453 3.06 -5.34 17.26
C ALA A 453 1.76 -5.89 16.65
N ALA A 454 0.62 -5.23 16.89
CA ALA A 454 -0.65 -5.60 16.27
C ALA A 454 -0.65 -5.36 14.76
N TYR A 455 -0.05 -4.28 14.28
CA TYR A 455 0.11 -3.96 12.86
C TYR A 455 0.82 -5.10 12.14
N LEU A 456 2.00 -5.52 12.62
CA LEU A 456 2.78 -6.62 12.04
C LEU A 456 2.00 -7.93 11.96
N ARG A 457 1.39 -8.38 13.06
CA ARG A 457 0.62 -9.66 13.10
C ARG A 457 -0.59 -9.67 12.16
N ASN A 458 -1.20 -8.50 11.95
CA ASN A 458 -2.34 -8.36 11.04
C ASN A 458 -1.91 -8.06 9.59
N SER A 459 -0.65 -7.68 9.36
CA SER A 459 -0.09 -7.48 8.04
C SER A 459 0.43 -8.77 7.41
N ALA A 460 1.08 -9.65 8.18
CA ALA A 460 1.60 -10.92 7.70
C ALA A 460 1.74 -11.94 8.85
N SER A 461 1.66 -13.22 8.53
CA SER A 461 2.07 -14.30 9.44
C SER A 461 3.59 -14.37 9.51
N PRO A 462 4.19 -15.01 10.54
CA PRO A 462 5.65 -15.13 10.63
C PRO A 462 6.28 -15.76 9.38
N ALA A 463 5.65 -16.81 8.83
CA ALA A 463 6.16 -17.51 7.66
C ALA A 463 6.13 -16.63 6.40
N GLU A 464 5.05 -15.88 6.19
CA GLU A 464 4.95 -14.92 5.08
C GLU A 464 5.96 -13.79 5.26
N ALA A 465 6.09 -13.24 6.47
CA ALA A 465 7.05 -12.19 6.79
C ALA A 465 8.48 -12.63 6.44
N ILE A 466 8.91 -13.81 6.92
CA ILE A 466 10.22 -14.40 6.62
C ILE A 466 10.43 -14.57 5.11
N ALA A 467 9.42 -15.09 4.40
CA ALA A 467 9.50 -15.29 2.96
C ALA A 467 9.66 -13.96 2.21
N LEU A 468 8.89 -12.94 2.59
CA LEU A 468 8.96 -11.59 2.04
C LEU A 468 10.31 -10.91 2.31
N TRP A 469 10.86 -11.07 3.52
CA TRP A 469 12.16 -10.50 3.86
C TRP A 469 13.28 -11.18 3.08
N ARG A 470 13.30 -12.53 3.03
CA ARG A 470 14.26 -13.28 2.20
C ARG A 470 14.23 -12.77 0.76
N TRP A 471 13.03 -12.69 0.18
CA TRP A 471 12.83 -12.18 -1.17
C TRP A 471 13.38 -10.76 -1.36
N GLY A 472 13.05 -9.83 -0.45
CA GLY A 472 13.51 -8.44 -0.51
C GLY A 472 15.05 -8.31 -0.48
N THR A 473 15.74 -9.22 0.21
CA THR A 473 17.22 -9.24 0.25
C THR A 473 17.87 -9.73 -1.05
N GLU A 474 17.14 -10.46 -1.90
CA GLU A 474 17.65 -10.94 -3.20
C GLU A 474 17.53 -9.88 -4.31
N ILE A 475 16.85 -8.76 -4.04
CA ILE A 475 16.69 -7.68 -5.02
C ILE A 475 18.05 -7.03 -5.31
N ASP A 476 18.37 -6.88 -6.60
CA ASP A 476 19.44 -6.02 -7.11
C ASP A 476 18.92 -5.31 -8.36
N ILE A 477 18.86 -3.98 -8.30
CA ILE A 477 18.39 -3.11 -9.38
C ILE A 477 19.43 -2.04 -9.75
N ARG A 478 20.69 -2.24 -9.37
CA ARG A 478 21.75 -1.25 -9.60
C ARG A 478 21.91 -0.88 -11.08
N ASP A 479 21.70 -1.85 -11.97
CA ASP A 479 21.89 -1.68 -13.41
C ASP A 479 20.84 -0.78 -14.07
N ILE A 480 19.66 -0.58 -13.44
CA ILE A 480 18.60 0.28 -13.99
C ILE A 480 18.63 1.71 -13.44
N LEU A 481 19.42 1.99 -12.38
CA LEU A 481 19.46 3.34 -11.79
C LEU A 481 19.82 4.44 -12.80
N PRO A 482 20.80 4.24 -13.72
CA PRO A 482 21.15 5.26 -14.71
C PRO A 482 20.07 5.56 -15.74
N THR A 483 19.05 4.70 -15.88
CA THR A 483 17.95 4.90 -16.83
C THR A 483 16.77 5.66 -16.22
N ILE A 484 16.84 6.01 -14.94
CA ILE A 484 15.82 6.80 -14.26
C ILE A 484 16.09 8.28 -14.54
N HIS A 485 15.28 8.89 -15.42
CA HIS A 485 15.43 10.28 -15.85
C HIS A 485 14.37 11.23 -15.28
N VAL A 486 13.50 10.74 -14.40
CA VAL A 486 12.51 11.58 -13.70
C VAL A 486 13.17 12.30 -12.52
N PRO A 487 12.67 13.48 -12.10
CA PRO A 487 13.16 14.14 -10.89
C PRO A 487 13.11 13.20 -9.70
N ALA A 488 14.22 13.08 -8.97
CA ALA A 488 14.33 12.19 -7.82
C ALA A 488 14.72 12.94 -6.54
N LEU A 489 14.00 12.66 -5.45
CA LEU A 489 14.36 13.06 -4.09
C LEU A 489 14.68 11.81 -3.28
N ILE A 490 15.87 11.79 -2.68
CA ILE A 490 16.32 10.72 -1.79
C ILE A 490 16.44 11.31 -0.40
N VAL A 491 15.63 10.80 0.54
CA VAL A 491 15.67 11.17 1.94
C VAL A 491 16.18 9.99 2.76
N GLN A 492 17.15 10.27 3.62
CA GLN A 492 17.83 9.23 4.39
C GLN A 492 18.00 9.66 5.84
N THR A 493 17.70 8.77 6.79
CA THR A 493 17.97 9.02 8.20
C THR A 493 19.40 8.61 8.56
N SER A 494 20.13 9.50 9.24
CA SER A 494 21.57 9.31 9.54
C SER A 494 21.88 8.11 10.43
N GLY A 495 20.96 7.75 11.34
CA GLY A 495 21.11 6.66 12.30
C GLY A 495 20.24 5.44 11.99
N ASP A 496 19.77 5.31 10.76
CA ASP A 496 18.98 4.15 10.30
C ASP A 496 19.78 2.84 10.45
N ARG A 497 19.17 1.85 11.09
CA ARG A 497 19.77 0.54 11.42
C ARG A 497 19.46 -0.55 10.38
N TRP A 498 18.50 -0.30 9.50
CA TRP A 498 18.11 -1.25 8.45
C TRP A 498 18.74 -0.91 7.12
N VAL A 499 18.68 0.37 6.73
CA VAL A 499 19.26 0.87 5.48
C VAL A 499 20.25 1.95 5.81
N LYS A 500 21.53 1.70 5.54
CA LYS A 500 22.59 2.63 5.96
C LYS A 500 22.62 3.88 5.08
N PRO A 501 23.10 5.03 5.58
CA PRO A 501 23.14 6.26 4.80
C PRO A 501 23.90 6.16 3.47
N GLU A 502 24.93 5.31 3.42
CA GLU A 502 25.70 5.03 2.22
C GLU A 502 24.86 4.45 1.08
N GLU A 503 23.80 3.70 1.39
CA GLU A 503 22.88 3.14 0.39
C GLU A 503 22.11 4.26 -0.31
N GLY A 504 21.60 5.24 0.45
CA GLY A 504 20.96 6.42 -0.10
C GLY A 504 21.92 7.30 -0.91
N ARG A 505 23.17 7.46 -0.46
CA ARG A 505 24.20 8.20 -1.22
C ARG A 505 24.54 7.51 -2.53
N TYR A 506 24.60 6.18 -2.53
CA TYR A 506 24.81 5.41 -3.76
C TYR A 506 23.68 5.63 -4.77
N LEU A 507 22.43 5.62 -4.32
CA LEU A 507 21.30 5.97 -5.19
C LEU A 507 21.47 7.37 -5.78
N ALA A 508 21.86 8.35 -4.97
CA ALA A 508 22.04 9.73 -5.41
C ALA A 508 23.17 9.91 -6.43
N THR A 509 24.21 9.07 -6.38
CA THR A 509 25.30 9.12 -7.37
C THR A 509 24.96 8.39 -8.68
N HIS A 510 23.97 7.49 -8.68
CA HIS A 510 23.63 6.65 -9.83
C HIS A 510 22.30 7.01 -10.51
N ILE A 511 21.46 7.83 -9.88
CA ILE A 511 20.26 8.42 -10.47
C ILE A 511 20.60 9.86 -10.87
N GLU A 512 20.51 10.16 -12.15
CA GLU A 512 20.86 11.48 -12.68
C GLU A 512 19.96 12.57 -12.10
N GLY A 513 20.57 13.67 -11.62
CA GLY A 513 19.83 14.81 -11.08
C GLY A 513 19.14 14.57 -9.73
N ALA A 514 19.41 13.44 -9.06
CA ALA A 514 18.81 13.15 -7.77
C ALA A 514 19.26 14.14 -6.68
N ARG A 515 18.28 14.68 -5.94
CA ARG A 515 18.52 15.49 -4.74
C ARG A 515 18.61 14.57 -3.53
N TYR A 516 19.75 14.60 -2.83
CA TYR A 516 19.95 13.85 -1.59
C TYR A 516 19.75 14.76 -0.36
N ILE A 517 18.99 14.28 0.62
CA ILE A 517 18.80 14.92 1.91
C ILE A 517 19.02 13.90 3.01
N GLU A 518 19.87 14.26 3.97
CA GLU A 518 20.10 13.46 5.18
C GLU A 518 19.43 14.14 6.38
N LEU A 519 18.58 13.40 7.09
CA LEU A 519 17.88 13.84 8.29
C LEU A 519 18.54 13.23 9.52
N ALA A 520 18.78 14.06 10.55
CA ALA A 520 19.30 13.60 11.83
C ALA A 520 18.24 12.81 12.58
N GLY A 521 18.48 11.55 12.92
CA GLY A 521 17.52 10.71 13.64
C GLY A 521 17.98 9.26 13.67
N ARG A 522 17.15 8.38 14.25
CA ARG A 522 17.46 6.94 14.34
C ARG A 522 16.34 6.01 13.86
N ASP A 523 15.19 6.58 13.50
CA ASP A 523 14.04 5.79 13.05
C ASP A 523 14.10 5.56 11.53
N HIS A 524 13.78 4.33 11.14
CA HIS A 524 13.64 3.91 9.74
C HIS A 524 12.24 4.21 9.19
N VAL A 525 11.22 4.13 10.07
CA VAL A 525 9.83 4.34 9.69
C VAL A 525 9.50 5.81 9.40
N ILE A 526 8.60 6.07 8.45
CA ILE A 526 8.25 7.44 8.03
C ILE A 526 7.53 8.25 9.12
N TRP A 527 6.90 7.59 10.10
CA TRP A 527 6.14 8.23 11.19
C TRP A 527 6.96 8.40 12.48
N GLY A 528 8.27 8.17 12.42
CA GLY A 528 9.19 8.32 13.54
C GLY A 528 9.62 9.77 13.77
N GLU A 529 10.80 9.95 14.36
CA GLU A 529 11.47 11.24 14.47
C GLU A 529 11.56 11.94 13.11
N ASN A 530 11.29 13.24 13.07
CA ASN A 530 11.30 14.07 11.85
C ASN A 530 10.25 13.71 10.78
N SER A 531 9.21 12.95 11.11
CA SER A 531 8.08 12.68 10.21
C SER A 531 7.56 13.97 9.56
N ASP A 532 7.51 15.06 10.32
CA ASP A 532 7.03 16.33 9.81
C ASP A 532 7.98 16.97 8.78
N ARG A 533 9.28 16.90 9.04
CA ARG A 533 10.31 17.43 8.15
C ARG A 533 10.41 16.61 6.86
N LEU A 534 10.23 15.29 6.95
CA LEU A 534 10.13 14.43 5.76
C LEU A 534 9.01 14.91 4.85
N VAL A 535 7.81 15.17 5.40
CA VAL A 535 6.69 15.68 4.61
C VAL A 535 6.97 17.08 4.05
N ASP A 536 7.63 17.96 4.80
CA ASP A 536 8.01 19.30 4.31
C ASP A 536 8.93 19.23 3.09
N GLU A 537 9.94 18.36 3.12
CA GLU A 537 10.86 18.17 1.99
C GLU A 537 10.15 17.53 0.79
N ILE A 538 9.25 16.56 1.02
CA ILE A 538 8.42 15.97 -0.03
C ILE A 538 7.53 17.04 -0.65
N GLN A 539 6.80 17.81 0.16
CA GLN A 539 5.91 18.85 -0.31
C GLN A 539 6.69 19.90 -1.10
N SER A 540 7.80 20.41 -0.58
CA SER A 540 8.65 21.37 -1.28
C SER A 540 9.15 20.83 -2.62
N PHE A 541 9.56 19.56 -2.65
CA PHE A 541 10.03 18.92 -3.87
C PHE A 541 8.90 18.73 -4.90
N VAL A 542 7.75 18.17 -4.52
CA VAL A 542 6.68 17.90 -5.49
C VAL A 542 5.94 19.16 -5.93
N THR A 543 5.97 20.23 -5.14
CA THR A 543 5.35 21.51 -5.53
C THR A 543 6.33 22.42 -6.28
N GLY A 544 7.63 22.30 -6.03
CA GLY A 544 8.65 23.17 -6.62
C GLY A 544 9.44 22.57 -7.79
N ALA A 545 9.46 21.24 -7.93
CA ALA A 545 10.37 20.55 -8.87
C ALA A 545 9.69 19.66 -9.90
N LEU A 546 8.35 19.53 -9.92
CA LEU A 546 7.67 18.75 -10.97
C LEU A 546 7.75 19.51 -12.30
N PRO A 547 8.49 19.01 -13.31
CA PRO A 547 8.33 19.48 -14.66
C PRO A 547 6.89 19.21 -15.06
N ALA A 548 6.26 20.15 -15.76
CA ALA A 548 4.99 19.90 -16.42
C ALA A 548 5.09 18.56 -17.18
N ALA A 549 3.99 17.79 -17.24
CA ALA A 549 3.96 16.54 -17.99
C ALA A 549 4.59 16.75 -19.36
N PRO A 550 5.40 15.80 -19.88
CA PRO A 550 5.70 15.82 -21.30
C PRO A 550 4.34 15.91 -21.97
N GLY A 551 4.06 17.04 -22.63
CA GLY A 551 2.81 17.17 -23.37
C GLY A 551 2.75 16.01 -24.35
N GLU A 552 1.55 15.56 -24.70
CA GLU A 552 1.39 14.61 -25.80
C GLU A 552 2.14 15.23 -26.99
N ARG A 553 3.30 14.66 -27.35
CA ARG A 553 4.13 15.23 -28.40
C ARG A 553 3.40 14.98 -29.70
N VAL A 554 2.83 16.04 -30.24
CA VAL A 554 2.05 16.01 -31.46
C VAL A 554 2.85 16.67 -32.57
N LEU A 555 2.99 15.96 -33.69
CA LEU A 555 3.56 16.53 -34.90
C LEU A 555 2.51 17.40 -35.56
N VAL A 556 2.73 18.72 -35.57
CA VAL A 556 1.78 19.68 -36.14
C VAL A 556 2.48 20.70 -37.03
N SER A 557 1.72 21.32 -37.94
CA SER A 557 2.18 22.47 -38.73
C SER A 557 1.69 23.76 -38.07
N VAL A 558 2.63 24.54 -37.56
CA VAL A 558 2.42 25.82 -36.89
C VAL A 558 2.36 26.93 -37.93
N LEU A 559 1.30 27.72 -37.91
CA LEU A 559 1.15 28.99 -38.63
C LEU A 559 1.20 30.13 -37.60
N LEU A 560 2.20 30.99 -37.73
CA LEU A 560 2.21 32.30 -37.09
C LEU A 560 1.88 33.35 -38.13
N LEU A 561 1.00 34.27 -37.76
CA LEU A 561 0.58 35.38 -38.59
C LEU A 561 0.64 36.68 -37.79
N GLU A 562 1.14 37.73 -38.41
CA GLU A 562 1.13 39.08 -37.85
C GLU A 562 0.61 40.09 -38.88
N MET A 563 -0.33 40.91 -38.45
CA MET A 563 -0.95 41.98 -39.22
C MET A 563 -0.08 43.24 -39.13
N GLY A 564 0.14 43.90 -40.26
CA GLY A 564 0.74 45.22 -40.30
C GLY A 564 -0.20 46.26 -39.69
N ASN A 565 0.37 47.37 -39.21
CA ASN A 565 -0.41 48.48 -38.65
C ASN A 565 -1.42 49.00 -39.68
N SER A 566 -2.70 48.95 -39.34
CA SER A 566 -3.77 49.59 -40.11
C SER A 566 -3.59 51.12 -40.08
N PRO A 567 -3.75 51.84 -41.19
CA PRO A 567 -3.84 53.30 -41.14
C PRO A 567 -5.03 53.66 -40.25
N SER A 568 -4.75 54.44 -39.19
CA SER A 568 -5.68 54.79 -38.13
C SER A 568 -7.05 55.28 -38.66
N CYS A 569 -8.04 54.39 -38.67
CA CYS A 569 -9.45 54.76 -38.78
C CYS A 569 -10.09 54.55 -37.41
N ALA A 570 -10.50 55.64 -36.79
CA ALA A 570 -11.03 55.70 -35.43
C ALA A 570 -12.26 54.80 -35.24
N GLY A 571 -12.14 53.81 -34.35
CA GLY A 571 -13.22 52.95 -33.85
C GLY A 571 -12.69 51.57 -33.42
N ALA A 572 -13.27 50.96 -32.38
CA ALA A 572 -12.89 49.63 -31.88
C ALA A 572 -13.42 48.45 -32.76
N ASP A 573 -14.14 48.77 -33.85
CA ASP A 573 -14.85 47.82 -34.74
C ASP A 573 -13.97 47.13 -35.82
N PRO A 574 -12.89 47.75 -36.38
CA PRO A 574 -12.12 47.14 -37.48
C PRO A 574 -11.27 45.94 -37.07
N VAL A 575 -10.64 45.98 -35.88
CA VAL A 575 -9.71 44.93 -35.41
C VAL A 575 -10.47 43.62 -35.14
N GLU A 576 -11.63 43.70 -34.48
CA GLU A 576 -12.45 42.52 -34.21
C GLU A 576 -13.01 41.93 -35.51
N ARG A 577 -13.41 42.78 -36.47
CA ARG A 577 -13.84 42.32 -37.80
C ARG A 577 -12.74 41.55 -38.54
N GLN A 578 -11.50 42.04 -38.50
CA GLN A 578 -10.35 41.38 -39.12
C GLN A 578 -10.03 40.06 -38.42
N ALA A 579 -10.10 40.05 -37.08
CA ALA A 579 -9.92 38.84 -36.30
C ALA A 579 -10.97 37.77 -36.66
N GLU A 580 -12.22 38.17 -36.87
CA GLU A 580 -13.28 37.25 -37.28
C GLU A 580 -13.10 36.73 -38.72
N GLU A 581 -12.62 37.57 -39.64
CA GLU A 581 -12.24 37.14 -40.99
C GLU A 581 -11.09 36.11 -40.98
N ILE A 582 -10.11 36.28 -40.09
CA ILE A 582 -9.02 35.31 -39.89
C ILE A 582 -9.56 34.00 -39.30
N ARG A 583 -10.39 34.07 -38.25
CA ARG A 583 -11.02 32.88 -37.64
C ARG A 583 -11.83 32.08 -38.64
N ALA A 584 -12.56 32.75 -39.55
CA ALA A 584 -13.33 32.09 -40.60
C ALA A 584 -12.44 31.32 -41.59
N GLU A 585 -11.30 31.89 -41.98
CA GLU A 585 -10.33 31.20 -42.86
C GLU A 585 -9.60 30.05 -42.13
N LEU A 586 -9.25 30.24 -40.85
CA LEU A 586 -8.68 29.17 -40.02
C LEU A 586 -9.65 27.98 -39.94
N LEU A 587 -10.93 28.25 -39.65
CA LEU A 587 -11.96 27.22 -39.57
C LEU A 587 -12.15 26.51 -40.92
N THR A 588 -12.20 27.26 -42.02
CA THR A 588 -12.34 26.71 -43.39
C THR A 588 -11.18 25.78 -43.76
N ALA A 589 -9.96 26.11 -43.31
CA ALA A 589 -8.77 25.30 -43.53
C ALA A 589 -8.57 24.19 -42.47
N GLU A 590 -9.55 23.94 -41.60
CA GLU A 590 -9.48 23.00 -40.49
C GLU A 590 -8.28 23.27 -39.56
N GLY A 591 -7.93 24.54 -39.39
CA GLY A 591 -6.92 25.03 -38.44
C GLY A 591 -7.53 25.28 -37.08
N ARG A 592 -6.77 24.94 -36.03
CA ARG A 592 -7.13 25.26 -34.64
C ARG A 592 -6.36 26.50 -34.20
N GLN A 593 -7.09 27.55 -33.81
CA GLN A 593 -6.49 28.72 -33.17
C GLN A 593 -6.01 28.34 -31.76
N ILE A 594 -4.78 28.72 -31.42
CA ILE A 594 -4.15 28.47 -30.12
C ILE A 594 -4.03 29.77 -29.32
N ARG A 595 -3.44 30.81 -29.92
CA ARG A 595 -3.30 32.13 -29.31
C ARG A 595 -3.72 33.24 -30.27
N HIS A 596 -4.30 34.30 -29.72
CA HIS A 596 -4.69 35.52 -30.42
C HIS A 596 -4.23 36.73 -29.60
N SER A 597 -3.71 37.72 -30.31
CA SER A 597 -3.30 39.03 -29.80
C SER A 597 -3.81 40.11 -30.76
N GLU A 598 -3.75 41.39 -30.38
CA GLU A 598 -4.30 42.49 -31.19
C GLU A 598 -3.85 42.46 -32.66
N ASN A 599 -2.60 42.08 -32.93
CA ASN A 599 -2.03 42.06 -34.27
C ASN A 599 -1.56 40.67 -34.73
N GLY A 600 -1.84 39.59 -34.00
CA GLY A 600 -1.20 38.31 -34.30
C GLY A 600 -1.97 37.06 -33.88
N PHE A 601 -1.79 36.00 -34.67
CA PHE A 601 -2.43 34.71 -34.50
C PHE A 601 -1.40 33.59 -34.49
N LEU A 602 -1.60 32.64 -33.58
CA LEU A 602 -0.95 31.34 -33.59
C LEU A 602 -2.02 30.28 -33.85
N ALA A 603 -1.88 29.54 -34.95
CA ALA A 603 -2.76 28.44 -35.29
C ALA A 603 -1.96 27.19 -35.66
N VAL A 604 -2.58 26.03 -35.50
CA VAL A 604 -1.97 24.74 -35.83
C VAL A 604 -2.84 23.91 -36.75
N PHE A 605 -2.19 23.12 -37.59
CA PHE A 605 -2.80 22.30 -38.62
C PHE A 605 -2.19 20.90 -38.60
N GLN A 606 -3.04 19.89 -38.86
CA GLN A 606 -2.58 18.50 -39.06
C GLN A 606 -1.84 18.32 -40.41
N ARG A 607 -2.02 19.26 -41.35
CA ARG A 607 -1.50 19.15 -42.72
C ARG A 607 -0.76 20.44 -43.13
N PRO A 608 0.53 20.37 -43.51
CA PRO A 608 1.31 21.55 -43.87
C PRO A 608 0.74 22.29 -45.08
N THR A 609 0.22 21.57 -46.09
CA THR A 609 -0.42 22.20 -47.27
C THR A 609 -1.58 23.12 -46.89
N ARG A 610 -2.40 22.73 -45.90
CA ARG A 610 -3.54 23.53 -45.44
C ARG A 610 -3.10 24.78 -44.68
N SER A 611 -2.05 24.68 -43.88
CA SER A 611 -1.50 25.85 -43.17
C SER A 611 -1.03 26.94 -44.14
N ILE A 612 -0.35 26.55 -45.24
CA ILE A 612 0.11 27.48 -46.27
C ILE A 612 -1.06 28.05 -47.07
N GLN A 613 -2.02 27.21 -47.47
CA GLN A 613 -3.21 27.66 -48.20
C GLN A 613 -4.05 28.63 -47.36
N CYS A 614 -4.17 28.39 -46.06
CA CYS A 614 -4.83 29.30 -45.13
C CYS A 614 -4.09 30.64 -45.06
N ALA A 615 -2.76 30.63 -44.93
CA ALA A 615 -1.95 31.86 -44.94
C ALA A 615 -2.13 32.66 -46.23
N ILE A 616 -2.19 31.99 -47.39
CA ILE A 616 -2.45 32.60 -48.70
C ILE A 616 -3.85 33.24 -48.75
N ALA A 617 -4.87 32.49 -48.30
CA ALA A 617 -6.26 32.96 -48.29
C ALA A 617 -6.44 34.19 -47.38
N ILE A 618 -5.88 34.15 -46.18
CA ILE A 618 -5.89 35.28 -45.24
C ILE A 618 -5.20 36.50 -45.85
N ARG A 619 -4.00 36.32 -46.43
CA ARG A 619 -3.27 37.41 -47.10
C ARG A 619 -4.07 38.04 -48.23
N HIS A 620 -4.69 37.25 -49.10
CA HIS A 620 -5.51 37.77 -50.21
C HIS A 620 -6.75 38.51 -49.71
N ARG A 621 -7.39 38.01 -48.65
CA ARG A 621 -8.58 38.62 -48.07
C ARG A 621 -8.26 39.96 -47.42
N LEU A 622 -7.25 40.01 -46.55
CA LEU A 622 -6.90 41.23 -45.80
C LEU A 622 -6.26 42.31 -46.68
N ARG A 623 -5.55 41.93 -47.74
CA ARG A 623 -5.04 42.90 -48.73
C ARG A 623 -6.15 43.70 -49.42
N ARG A 624 -7.33 43.13 -49.63
CA ARG A 624 -8.49 43.89 -50.18
C ARG A 624 -8.96 45.00 -49.24
N SER A 625 -8.67 44.84 -47.96
CA SER A 625 -8.95 45.81 -46.90
C SER A 625 -7.75 46.73 -46.63
N GLY A 626 -6.70 46.68 -47.46
CA GLY A 626 -5.50 47.53 -47.33
C GLY A 626 -4.53 47.11 -46.23
N ILE A 627 -4.63 45.88 -45.72
CA ILE A 627 -3.81 45.37 -44.62
C ILE A 627 -2.89 44.28 -45.17
N ASP A 628 -1.59 44.49 -45.05
CA ASP A 628 -0.61 43.44 -45.30
C ASP A 628 -0.43 42.57 -44.05
N VAL A 629 -0.24 41.29 -44.28
CA VAL A 629 0.11 40.31 -43.26
C VAL A 629 1.43 39.66 -43.60
N ARG A 630 2.22 39.35 -42.59
CA ARG A 630 3.37 38.46 -42.72
C ARG A 630 3.06 37.15 -42.00
N CYS A 631 3.45 36.04 -42.62
CA CYS A 631 3.15 34.71 -42.13
C CYS A 631 4.40 33.84 -42.11
N ALA A 632 4.49 32.94 -41.14
CA ALA A 632 5.51 31.93 -41.05
C ALA A 632 4.90 30.56 -40.78
N VAL A 633 5.38 29.54 -41.49
CA VAL A 633 4.92 28.15 -41.38
C VAL A 633 6.09 27.23 -41.08
N HIS A 634 5.93 26.40 -40.05
CA HIS A 634 6.89 25.35 -39.72
C HIS A 634 6.17 24.08 -39.25
N THR A 635 6.68 22.91 -39.64
CA THR A 635 6.19 21.61 -39.16
C THR A 635 7.21 20.98 -38.24
N GLY A 636 6.79 20.62 -37.03
CA GLY A 636 7.63 19.99 -36.03
C GLY A 636 6.84 19.51 -34.82
N GLU A 637 7.51 18.86 -33.88
CA GLU A 637 6.90 18.38 -32.64
C GLU A 637 6.55 19.57 -31.73
N CYS A 638 5.32 19.57 -31.22
CA CYS A 638 4.85 20.46 -30.16
C CYS A 638 4.36 19.64 -28.97
N GLU A 639 4.44 20.21 -27.78
CA GLU A 639 3.86 19.66 -26.56
C GLU A 639 2.50 20.31 -26.31
N GLU A 640 1.44 19.48 -26.29
CA GLU A 640 0.08 19.91 -26.01
C GLU A 640 -0.18 20.02 -24.50
N ARG A 641 -0.72 21.16 -24.05
CA ARG A 641 -1.06 21.44 -22.65
C ARG A 641 -2.46 22.06 -22.57
N GLY A 642 -3.50 21.23 -22.52
CA GLY A 642 -4.89 21.69 -22.53
C GLY A 642 -5.23 22.34 -23.87
N ASP A 643 -5.66 23.61 -23.85
CA ASP A 643 -5.97 24.38 -25.06
C ASP A 643 -4.74 25.12 -25.65
N ASP A 644 -3.56 25.04 -25.01
CA ASP A 644 -2.33 25.70 -25.47
C ASP A 644 -1.29 24.70 -26.02
N LEU A 645 -0.37 25.21 -26.84
CA LEU A 645 0.74 24.47 -27.43
C LEU A 645 2.04 25.21 -27.20
N THR A 646 3.07 24.45 -26.81
CA THR A 646 4.44 24.95 -26.59
C THR A 646 5.45 24.04 -27.28
N GLY A 647 6.63 24.54 -27.63
CA GLY A 647 7.70 23.70 -28.17
C GLY A 647 8.56 24.40 -29.22
N ILE A 648 9.65 23.72 -29.57
CA ILE A 648 10.68 24.22 -30.52
C ILE A 648 10.06 24.61 -31.86
N ALA A 649 9.03 23.89 -32.31
CA ALA A 649 8.38 24.20 -33.58
C ALA A 649 7.71 25.59 -33.61
N ILE A 650 7.18 26.06 -32.47
CA ILE A 650 6.59 27.41 -32.35
C ILE A 650 7.70 28.47 -32.30
N GLU A 651 8.79 28.21 -31.58
CA GLU A 651 9.94 29.12 -31.53
C GLU A 651 10.59 29.28 -32.91
N LEU A 652 10.72 28.19 -33.67
CA LEU A 652 11.21 28.21 -35.04
C LEU A 652 10.27 28.99 -35.97
N ALA A 653 8.95 28.76 -35.86
CA ALA A 653 7.97 29.56 -36.62
C ALA A 653 8.10 31.06 -36.31
N ALA A 654 8.33 31.43 -35.04
CA ALA A 654 8.50 32.83 -34.65
C ALA A 654 9.77 33.44 -35.25
N ARG A 655 10.91 32.72 -35.18
CA ARG A 655 12.16 33.16 -35.83
C ARG A 655 12.03 33.28 -37.35
N LEU A 656 11.26 32.42 -37.99
CA LEU A 656 10.96 32.52 -39.42
C LEU A 656 10.12 33.78 -39.73
N LEU A 657 9.20 34.15 -38.83
CA LEU A 657 8.38 35.34 -38.96
C LEU A 657 9.22 36.63 -38.88
N ASP A 658 10.28 36.65 -38.07
CA ASP A 658 11.22 37.79 -37.99
C ASP A 658 11.91 38.09 -39.33
N HIS A 659 11.99 37.10 -40.23
CA HIS A 659 12.56 37.22 -41.57
C HIS A 659 11.49 37.44 -42.66
N ALA A 660 10.22 37.58 -42.28
CA ALA A 660 9.12 37.83 -43.20
C ALA A 660 8.84 39.35 -43.30
N GLU A 661 8.89 39.87 -44.53
CA GLU A 661 8.45 41.23 -44.85
C GLU A 661 6.92 41.30 -44.94
N PRO A 662 6.29 42.50 -44.85
CA PRO A 662 4.86 42.65 -45.09
C PRO A 662 4.42 42.02 -46.41
N GLY A 663 3.48 41.07 -46.33
CA GLY A 663 2.98 40.32 -47.48
C GLY A 663 3.67 38.98 -47.74
N ASP A 664 4.73 38.65 -47.01
CA ASP A 664 5.46 37.40 -47.15
C ASP A 664 4.80 36.24 -46.43
N ILE A 665 4.95 35.06 -47.03
CA ILE A 665 4.68 33.79 -46.40
C ILE A 665 5.99 33.02 -46.43
N ILE A 666 6.61 32.84 -45.28
CA ILE A 666 7.87 32.12 -45.12
C ILE A 666 7.58 30.70 -44.62
N ALA A 667 8.27 29.71 -45.18
CA ALA A 667 8.16 28.32 -44.78
C ALA A 667 9.54 27.70 -44.56
N SER A 668 9.66 26.78 -43.60
CA SER A 668 10.92 26.05 -43.40
C SER A 668 11.19 25.01 -44.49
N ARG A 669 12.44 24.54 -44.59
CA ARG A 669 12.83 23.39 -45.42
C ARG A 669 11.94 22.17 -45.19
N THR A 670 11.62 21.86 -43.94
CA THR A 670 10.70 20.77 -43.56
C THR A 670 9.34 20.91 -44.24
N VAL A 671 8.77 22.11 -44.24
CA VAL A 671 7.46 22.36 -44.84
C VAL A 671 7.52 22.19 -46.35
N ARG A 672 8.54 22.74 -47.03
CA ARG A 672 8.79 22.55 -48.47
C ARG A 672 8.84 21.06 -48.83
N ASP A 673 9.60 20.29 -48.06
CA ASP A 673 9.82 18.86 -48.32
C ASP A 673 8.56 18.01 -48.10
N LEU A 674 7.67 18.42 -47.18
CA LEU A 674 6.40 17.74 -46.91
C LEU A 674 5.28 18.09 -47.90
N VAL A 675 5.44 19.13 -48.74
CA VAL A 675 4.41 19.59 -49.69
C VAL A 675 4.82 19.46 -51.15
N VAL A 676 5.83 18.64 -51.43
CA VAL A 676 6.25 18.27 -52.79
C VAL A 676 5.04 17.70 -53.56
N GLY A 677 4.82 18.21 -54.78
CA GLY A 677 3.66 17.86 -55.61
C GLY A 677 2.46 18.81 -55.50
N SER A 678 2.53 19.84 -54.66
CA SER A 678 1.56 20.95 -54.65
C SER A 678 1.86 22.00 -55.73
N SER A 679 0.90 22.88 -56.03
CA SER A 679 1.07 24.02 -56.95
C SER A 679 1.84 25.21 -56.34
N LEU A 680 2.56 24.98 -55.23
CA LEU A 680 3.29 26.01 -54.48
C LEU A 680 4.74 26.10 -54.98
N ILE A 681 5.23 27.33 -55.16
CA ILE A 681 6.60 27.64 -55.53
C ILE A 681 7.36 28.12 -54.28
N PHE A 682 8.53 27.55 -54.05
CA PHE A 682 9.41 27.89 -52.92
C PHE A 682 10.69 28.52 -53.43
N GLN A 683 10.93 29.78 -53.05
CA GLN A 683 12.18 30.49 -53.34
C GLN A 683 13.04 30.55 -52.07
N GLU A 684 14.22 29.95 -52.10
CA GLU A 684 15.15 30.00 -50.96
C GLU A 684 15.56 31.44 -50.63
N ARG A 685 15.54 31.77 -49.34
CA ARG A 685 15.81 33.14 -48.85
C ARG A 685 17.01 33.23 -47.91
N GLY A 686 17.33 32.15 -47.19
CA GLY A 686 18.46 32.09 -46.28
C GLY A 686 18.39 30.91 -45.34
N GLU A 687 19.22 30.94 -44.30
CA GLU A 687 19.26 29.93 -43.25
C GLU A 687 19.24 30.61 -41.87
N ILE A 688 18.61 29.95 -40.89
CA ILE A 688 18.58 30.40 -39.50
C ILE A 688 19.27 29.37 -38.60
N GLU A 689 20.11 29.84 -37.68
CA GLU A 689 20.67 29.01 -36.60
C GLU A 689 19.71 29.02 -35.40
N ALA A 690 19.43 27.84 -34.85
CA ALA A 690 18.55 27.67 -33.72
C ALA A 690 19.22 26.89 -32.58
N SER A 691 19.14 27.45 -31.37
CA SER A 691 19.56 26.78 -30.14
C SER A 691 18.73 25.51 -29.93
N GLY A 692 19.37 24.35 -29.94
CA GLY A 692 18.70 23.05 -29.72
C GLY A 692 18.48 22.20 -30.99
N MET A 693 18.94 22.62 -32.17
CA MET A 693 18.99 21.77 -33.37
C MET A 693 20.41 21.57 -33.91
N PRO A 694 20.74 20.38 -34.46
CA PRO A 694 21.98 20.18 -35.18
C PRO A 694 21.90 20.81 -36.59
N GLY A 695 22.49 21.99 -36.77
CA GLY A 695 22.68 22.64 -38.07
C GLY A 695 21.77 23.86 -38.34
N ALA A 696 22.04 24.55 -39.46
CA ALA A 696 21.24 25.69 -39.91
C ALA A 696 19.98 25.22 -40.65
N LEU A 697 18.83 25.86 -40.38
CA LEU A 697 17.55 25.57 -41.01
C LEU A 697 17.31 26.55 -42.16
N SER A 698 17.33 26.06 -43.41
CA SER A 698 17.00 26.90 -44.57
C SER A 698 15.50 27.24 -44.62
N PHE A 699 15.18 28.45 -45.07
CA PHE A 699 13.80 28.93 -45.21
C PHE A 699 13.52 29.53 -46.59
N PHE A 700 12.25 29.51 -46.95
CA PHE A 700 11.76 29.75 -48.31
C PHE A 700 10.60 30.74 -48.28
N ARG A 701 10.59 31.68 -49.22
CA ARG A 701 9.39 32.47 -49.53
C ARG A 701 8.46 31.63 -50.39
N VAL A 702 7.19 31.59 -50.03
CA VAL A 702 6.14 30.85 -50.74
C VAL A 702 5.40 31.78 -51.68
N SER A 703 5.24 31.35 -52.94
CA SER A 703 4.38 31.98 -53.94
C SER A 703 3.50 30.94 -54.62
N GLU A 704 2.34 31.36 -55.11
CA GLU A 704 1.48 30.51 -55.95
C GLU A 704 2.02 30.50 -57.39
N SER A 705 1.94 29.35 -58.07
CA SER A 705 2.09 29.35 -59.53
C SER A 705 1.03 30.28 -60.15
N PRO A 706 1.38 31.17 -61.09
CA PRO A 706 0.38 31.93 -61.83
C PRO A 706 -0.55 30.94 -62.52
N SER A 707 -1.81 30.87 -62.08
CA SER A 707 -2.84 30.13 -62.80
C SER A 707 -3.05 30.79 -64.15
N ASP A 708 -2.96 30.02 -65.23
CA ASP A 708 -3.38 30.42 -66.58
C ASP A 708 -4.78 31.04 -66.55
N SER A 709 -4.84 32.37 -66.51
CA SER A 709 -6.05 33.13 -66.72
C SER A 709 -6.23 33.33 -68.23
N GLY A 710 -7.07 32.51 -68.85
CA GLY A 710 -7.71 32.81 -70.14
C GLY A 710 -7.17 32.05 -71.35
N GLY A 711 -7.68 30.83 -71.57
CA GLY A 711 -7.60 30.14 -72.86
C GLY A 711 -9.01 29.91 -73.41
N GLU A 712 -9.48 30.82 -74.26
CA GLU A 712 -10.63 30.59 -75.16
C GLU A 712 -10.35 29.34 -76.02
N HIS A 713 -11.21 28.32 -75.88
CA HIS A 713 -11.28 27.24 -76.85
C HIS A 713 -11.92 27.76 -78.15
N ALA A 714 -11.10 28.22 -79.08
CA ALA A 714 -11.45 28.27 -80.49
C ALA A 714 -11.01 26.95 -81.16
N LEU A 715 -12.00 26.14 -81.55
CA LEU A 715 -11.83 24.98 -82.44
C LEU A 715 -11.34 25.44 -83.83
N PRO A 716 -10.50 24.64 -84.50
CA PRO A 716 -10.51 24.60 -85.96
C PRO A 716 -10.85 23.21 -86.50
N ARG A 717 -11.54 23.23 -87.65
CA ARG A 717 -11.82 22.13 -88.56
C ARG A 717 -10.56 21.52 -89.15
#